data_AF-A0A2L1GRM6-F1
#
_entry.id   AF-A0A2L1GRM6-F1
#
_cell.length_a   1.000
_cell.length_b   1.000
_cell.length_c   1.000
_cell.angle_alpha   90.00
_cell.angle_beta   90.00
_cell.angle_gamma   90.00
#
_symmetry.space_group_name_H-M   'P 1'
#
loop_
_entity.id
_entity.type
_entity.pdbx_description
1 polymer ?
#
loop_
_entity_poly.entity_id
_entity_poly.type
_entity_poly.pdbx_seq_one_letter_code
_entity_poly.pdbx_strand_id
1 'polypeptide(L)'
;MTVNESNANFLIAAIESVNKQLYPHWELCIVNVTSTDGSTAAILQKFKSENNRIKIIPCLQKEDRIQAANSALELASGEFVAFLGKDDLLTEDALFWVTEALNRHPDASLIYSDEDTIDENNELKEAYFKSDWDPWLFRSHNLISHLGVYRRKILMDIGGLRTGHEGSQDYALATQAVEHIESSQIIHIPRVLYHSRTNKNIINEQPKGVSQTFTTNTNENQPLASIIIPTRNAEAVVRQCIDSIIQKTIYKNYEIILVDNGSDDNNALIYFKQLADKKLVRLLRYDGIFNYSHINNIAVSEAKGDIVVLLNNDTEIITNNWLSQLVSLALLPGVGAVSAKLLYPNRTIQHSGVILGLGRCAEHVYKGLPKDSNGYHGQAQFLRSYSAVTGACLAVRKAVYKEVGGLDEVNFAVGYNDVDFCLKLREHGYTNLCNPEVVLIHHESISRGKDETPEKITRFWNEISLLKKRWPNVWYHDPAYNPNLTLSESNYSRARIPRTQLSGQHWPAPFTPLWAAPKSPGLRLLLAVPDGSESCRLLMMARQLVQTKRISSYAAAHASKFFEVSPEACAWFDVVCLSSTSEPFMWFERGIKGMLPYLIDIEDLAPFEAAPDLGKDNAVFQNLVHATWLTSPNHDLIHELETLYGLNLQAYSQEIITATPDPPDSGQTAILDAFLHSLLKIRTAEPIPACQIQF
;
A
#
# COMPACT_ATOMS: atom_id res chain seq x y z
N MET A 1 -30.14 3.23 -13.97
CA MET A 1 -29.60 2.46 -15.10
C MET A 1 -30.29 2.91 -16.39
N THR A 2 -29.52 3.21 -17.45
CA THR A 2 -30.08 3.51 -18.78
C THR A 2 -29.89 2.29 -19.68
N VAL A 3 -30.97 1.82 -20.32
CA VAL A 3 -30.95 0.63 -21.16
C VAL A 3 -31.31 1.01 -22.59
N ASN A 4 -30.43 0.70 -23.53
CA ASN A 4 -30.68 0.68 -24.97
C ASN A 4 -30.52 -0.77 -25.48
N GLU A 5 -30.47 -0.99 -26.81
CA GLU A 5 -30.19 -2.32 -27.36
C GLU A 5 -28.94 -2.93 -26.71
N SER A 6 -29.13 -4.07 -26.04
CA SER A 6 -28.12 -4.68 -25.16
C SER A 6 -28.05 -6.17 -25.40
N ASN A 7 -26.91 -6.77 -25.08
CA ASN A 7 -26.85 -8.22 -24.94
C ASN A 7 -27.79 -8.62 -23.78
N ALA A 8 -28.80 -9.44 -24.11
CA ALA A 8 -29.81 -9.90 -23.16
C ALA A 8 -29.18 -10.53 -21.90
N ASN A 9 -28.12 -11.32 -22.06
CA ASN A 9 -27.45 -11.99 -20.94
C ASN A 9 -26.75 -10.99 -20.02
N PHE A 10 -26.14 -9.95 -20.58
CA PHE A 10 -25.47 -8.92 -19.78
C PHE A 10 -26.48 -8.08 -19.00
N LEU A 11 -27.60 -7.70 -19.63
CA LEU A 11 -28.67 -6.98 -18.95
C LEU A 11 -29.28 -7.81 -17.81
N ILE A 12 -29.54 -9.10 -18.04
CA ILE A 12 -30.03 -10.02 -17.02
C ILE A 12 -29.02 -10.09 -15.86
N ALA A 13 -27.74 -10.28 -16.16
CA ALA A 13 -26.69 -10.36 -15.14
C ALA A 13 -26.56 -9.06 -14.32
N ALA A 14 -26.66 -7.89 -14.96
CA ALA A 14 -26.62 -6.60 -14.29
C ALA A 14 -27.80 -6.44 -13.31
N ILE A 15 -29.03 -6.74 -13.73
CA ILE A 15 -30.22 -6.66 -12.86
C ILE A 15 -30.13 -7.68 -11.72
N GLU A 16 -29.70 -8.92 -12.01
CA GLU A 16 -29.48 -9.96 -11.00
C GLU A 16 -28.42 -9.57 -9.97
N SER A 17 -27.36 -8.87 -10.37
CA SER A 17 -26.33 -8.38 -9.43
C SER A 17 -26.91 -7.40 -8.40
N VAL A 18 -27.96 -6.66 -8.76
CA VAL A 18 -28.70 -5.79 -7.83
C VAL A 18 -29.67 -6.60 -6.97
N ASN A 19 -30.38 -7.58 -7.55
CA ASN A 19 -31.29 -8.46 -6.79
C ASN A 19 -30.59 -9.23 -5.66
N LYS A 20 -29.33 -9.62 -5.88
CA LYS A 20 -28.52 -10.41 -4.94
C LYS A 20 -27.86 -9.59 -3.82
N GLN A 21 -28.06 -8.27 -3.78
CA GLN A 21 -27.45 -7.43 -2.77
C GLN A 21 -27.84 -7.85 -1.35
N LEU A 22 -26.83 -8.04 -0.49
CA LEU A 22 -27.02 -8.40 0.92
C LEU A 22 -27.77 -7.31 1.70
N TYR A 23 -27.57 -6.04 1.34
CA TYR A 23 -28.32 -4.92 1.91
C TYR A 23 -29.71 -4.87 1.27
N PRO A 24 -30.82 -4.90 2.04
CA PRO A 24 -32.15 -5.08 1.47
C PRO A 24 -32.87 -3.77 1.12
N HIS A 25 -32.35 -2.58 1.45
CA HIS A 25 -33.08 -1.32 1.26
C HIS A 25 -32.59 -0.56 0.03
N TRP A 26 -32.89 -1.11 -1.15
CA TRP A 26 -32.55 -0.53 -2.44
C TRP A 26 -33.74 -0.44 -3.38
N GLU A 27 -33.61 0.38 -4.41
CA GLU A 27 -34.49 0.41 -5.56
C GLU A 27 -33.66 0.51 -6.85
N LEU A 28 -34.17 -0.04 -7.95
CA LEU A 28 -33.52 0.00 -9.25
C LEU A 28 -34.38 0.79 -10.24
N CYS A 29 -33.94 2.00 -10.58
CA CYS A 29 -34.61 2.86 -11.54
C CYS A 29 -34.02 2.66 -12.94
N ILE A 30 -34.84 2.19 -13.88
CA ILE A 30 -34.45 1.87 -15.26
C ILE A 30 -35.21 2.77 -16.24
N VAL A 31 -34.48 3.41 -17.14
CA VAL A 31 -35.04 4.12 -18.30
C VAL A 31 -34.70 3.34 -19.56
N ASN A 32 -35.73 2.95 -20.31
CA ASN A 32 -35.59 2.23 -21.57
C ASN A 32 -35.53 3.20 -22.76
N VAL A 33 -34.32 3.49 -23.25
CA VAL A 33 -33.98 4.58 -24.18
C VAL A 33 -34.46 4.34 -25.60
N THR A 34 -34.38 3.11 -26.11
CA THR A 34 -34.63 2.84 -27.55
C THR A 34 -34.95 1.39 -27.88
N SER A 35 -35.29 0.50 -26.93
CA SER A 35 -35.49 -0.92 -27.29
C SER A 35 -36.74 -1.10 -28.18
N THR A 36 -36.55 -1.13 -29.50
CA THR A 36 -37.59 -1.53 -30.46
C THR A 36 -37.65 -3.05 -30.63
N ASP A 37 -36.70 -3.78 -30.05
CA ASP A 37 -36.69 -5.23 -29.98
C ASP A 37 -37.60 -5.74 -28.84
N GLY A 38 -38.49 -6.68 -29.15
CA GLY A 38 -39.40 -7.26 -28.15
C GLY A 38 -38.68 -7.97 -27.00
N SER A 39 -37.41 -8.38 -27.18
CA SER A 39 -36.61 -9.11 -26.19
C SER A 39 -36.26 -8.28 -24.96
N THR A 40 -35.68 -7.10 -25.13
CA THR A 40 -35.28 -6.24 -24.00
C THR A 40 -36.50 -5.81 -23.17
N ALA A 41 -37.57 -5.40 -23.84
CA ALA A 41 -38.82 -5.03 -23.17
C ALA A 41 -39.43 -6.19 -22.37
N ALA A 42 -39.39 -7.42 -22.92
CA ALA A 42 -39.88 -8.61 -22.22
C ALA A 42 -39.04 -8.94 -20.96
N ILE A 43 -37.71 -8.81 -21.04
CA ILE A 43 -36.81 -9.01 -19.90
C ILE A 43 -37.12 -8.01 -18.79
N LEU A 44 -37.21 -6.72 -19.14
CA LEU A 44 -37.52 -5.65 -18.20
C LEU A 44 -38.89 -5.85 -17.54
N GLN A 45 -39.91 -6.22 -18.32
CA GLN A 45 -41.25 -6.46 -17.81
C GLN A 45 -41.29 -7.67 -16.86
N LYS A 46 -40.55 -8.74 -17.16
CA LYS A 46 -40.41 -9.91 -16.28
C LYS A 46 -39.86 -9.48 -14.92
N PHE A 47 -38.72 -8.81 -14.88
CA PHE A 47 -38.09 -8.35 -13.63
C PHE A 47 -38.97 -7.39 -12.83
N LYS A 48 -39.68 -6.48 -13.50
CA LYS A 48 -40.64 -5.57 -12.86
C LYS A 48 -41.80 -6.33 -12.20
N SER A 49 -42.25 -7.43 -12.80
CA SER A 49 -43.33 -8.25 -12.23
C SER A 49 -42.88 -9.11 -11.04
N GLU A 50 -41.61 -9.49 -10.99
CA GLU A 50 -41.03 -10.34 -9.94
C GLU A 50 -40.53 -9.55 -8.73
N ASN A 51 -40.11 -8.28 -8.93
CA ASN A 51 -39.56 -7.45 -7.87
C ASN A 51 -40.10 -6.00 -7.92
N ASN A 52 -40.88 -5.62 -6.90
CA ASN A 52 -41.49 -4.30 -6.79
C ASN A 52 -40.49 -3.15 -6.53
N ARG A 53 -39.23 -3.45 -6.20
CA ARG A 53 -38.14 -2.47 -6.07
C ARG A 53 -37.62 -1.99 -7.42
N ILE A 54 -37.98 -2.66 -8.50
CA ILE A 54 -37.55 -2.31 -9.86
C ILE A 54 -38.59 -1.38 -10.49
N LYS A 55 -38.21 -0.13 -10.71
CA LYS A 55 -39.02 0.90 -11.36
C LYS A 55 -38.55 1.07 -12.79
N ILE A 56 -39.46 0.99 -13.75
CA ILE A 56 -39.14 1.10 -15.18
C ILE A 56 -40.07 2.09 -15.84
N ILE A 57 -39.48 3.08 -16.51
CA ILE A 57 -40.18 4.06 -17.35
C ILE A 57 -39.65 4.00 -18.80
N PRO A 58 -40.50 4.25 -19.80
CA PRO A 58 -40.04 4.44 -21.17
C PRO A 58 -39.31 5.77 -21.29
N CYS A 59 -38.35 5.82 -22.20
CA CYS A 59 -37.74 7.07 -22.63
C CYS A 59 -38.74 7.89 -23.47
N LEU A 60 -38.84 9.19 -23.17
CA LEU A 60 -39.65 10.09 -23.98
C LEU A 60 -38.94 10.30 -25.33
N GLN A 61 -39.69 10.36 -26.43
CA GLN A 61 -39.10 10.42 -27.77
C GLN A 61 -38.10 11.59 -27.90
N LYS A 62 -36.88 11.28 -28.39
CA LYS A 62 -35.72 12.17 -28.64
C LYS A 62 -34.74 12.40 -27.48
N GLU A 63 -34.82 11.68 -26.36
CA GLU A 63 -33.81 11.84 -25.30
C GLU A 63 -32.46 11.19 -25.65
N ASP A 64 -31.36 11.88 -25.34
CA ASP A 64 -30.02 11.31 -25.33
C ASP A 64 -29.76 10.44 -24.07
N ARG A 65 -28.63 9.73 -24.02
CA ARG A 65 -28.28 8.83 -22.90
C ARG A 65 -28.20 9.58 -21.55
N ILE A 66 -27.80 10.85 -21.57
CA ILE A 66 -27.62 11.66 -20.37
C ILE A 66 -28.98 12.13 -19.84
N GLN A 67 -29.87 12.55 -20.73
CA GLN A 67 -31.26 12.87 -20.40
C GLN A 67 -31.98 11.67 -19.80
N ALA A 68 -31.83 10.48 -20.40
CA ALA A 68 -32.36 9.25 -19.83
C ALA A 68 -31.77 8.92 -18.43
N ALA A 69 -30.49 9.22 -18.19
CA ALA A 69 -29.89 9.04 -16.87
C ALA A 69 -30.48 10.03 -15.84
N ASN A 70 -30.75 11.27 -16.24
CA ASN A 70 -31.43 12.26 -15.41
C ASN A 70 -32.89 11.87 -15.11
N SER A 71 -33.63 11.36 -16.10
CA SER A 71 -34.98 10.80 -15.89
C SER A 71 -34.97 9.64 -14.88
N ALA A 72 -33.92 8.81 -14.89
CA ALA A 72 -33.73 7.76 -13.89
C ALA A 72 -33.42 8.32 -12.48
N LEU A 73 -32.62 9.39 -12.41
CA LEU A 73 -32.28 10.09 -11.18
C LEU A 73 -33.52 10.77 -10.55
N GLU A 74 -34.39 11.36 -11.36
CA GLU A 74 -35.67 11.93 -10.91
C GLU A 74 -36.61 10.87 -10.32
N LEU A 75 -36.64 9.68 -10.93
CA LEU A 75 -37.44 8.54 -10.48
C LEU A 75 -36.96 7.96 -9.13
N ALA A 76 -35.66 8.10 -8.83
CA ALA A 76 -35.07 7.61 -7.60
C ALA A 76 -35.58 8.39 -6.38
N SER A 77 -35.93 7.65 -5.32
CA SER A 77 -36.42 8.15 -4.04
C SER A 77 -35.45 7.92 -2.87
N GLY A 78 -34.42 7.09 -3.06
CA GLY A 78 -33.37 6.85 -2.07
C GLY A 78 -32.58 8.11 -1.70
N GLU A 79 -32.07 8.16 -0.47
CA GLU A 79 -31.22 9.25 0.02
C GLU A 79 -29.88 9.31 -0.73
N PHE A 80 -29.39 8.16 -1.19
CA PHE A 80 -28.17 8.00 -1.97
C PHE A 80 -28.47 7.36 -3.33
N VAL A 81 -27.72 7.76 -4.34
CA VAL A 81 -27.86 7.30 -5.73
C VAL A 81 -26.50 6.85 -6.26
N ALA A 82 -26.50 5.72 -6.96
CA ALA A 82 -25.37 5.23 -7.74
C ALA A 82 -25.81 4.94 -9.18
N PHE A 83 -24.89 5.06 -10.13
CA PHE A 83 -25.13 4.71 -11.52
C PHE A 83 -24.55 3.34 -11.82
N LEU A 84 -25.34 2.49 -12.48
CA LEU A 84 -24.94 1.15 -12.89
C LEU A 84 -25.05 1.05 -14.42
N GLY A 85 -23.96 0.63 -15.06
CA GLY A 85 -23.95 0.27 -16.47
C GLY A 85 -24.81 -0.97 -16.72
N LYS A 86 -25.53 -0.97 -17.84
CA LYS A 86 -26.42 -2.09 -18.22
C LYS A 86 -25.70 -3.42 -18.46
N ASP A 87 -24.37 -3.38 -18.64
CA ASP A 87 -23.53 -4.54 -18.91
C ASP A 87 -22.62 -4.89 -17.71
N ASP A 88 -22.64 -4.08 -16.66
CA ASP A 88 -21.72 -4.15 -15.52
C ASP A 88 -22.36 -4.88 -14.34
N LEU A 89 -21.53 -5.29 -13.38
CA LEU A 89 -22.00 -6.03 -12.19
C LEU A 89 -21.58 -5.33 -10.90
N LEU A 90 -22.45 -5.37 -9.91
CA LEU A 90 -22.08 -5.13 -8.52
C LEU A 90 -21.65 -6.45 -7.85
N THR A 91 -20.71 -6.39 -6.91
CA THR A 91 -20.50 -7.53 -5.99
C THR A 91 -21.71 -7.67 -5.06
N GLU A 92 -22.01 -8.90 -4.61
CA GLU A 92 -23.20 -9.16 -3.77
C GLU A 92 -23.20 -8.35 -2.45
N ASP A 93 -22.03 -7.93 -1.99
CA ASP A 93 -21.81 -7.15 -0.77
C ASP A 93 -21.61 -5.63 -1.02
N ALA A 94 -21.74 -5.14 -2.26
CA ALA A 94 -21.48 -3.74 -2.61
C ALA A 94 -22.29 -2.76 -1.78
N LEU A 95 -23.62 -2.90 -1.76
CA LEU A 95 -24.50 -2.00 -1.00
C LEU A 95 -24.39 -2.19 0.52
N PHE A 96 -23.93 -3.37 0.98
CA PHE A 96 -23.62 -3.58 2.40
C PHE A 96 -22.45 -2.71 2.83
N TRP A 97 -21.34 -2.73 2.09
CA TRP A 97 -20.16 -1.91 2.41
C TRP A 97 -20.40 -0.41 2.24
N VAL A 98 -21.20 -0.01 1.24
CA VAL A 98 -21.64 1.39 1.10
C VAL A 98 -22.41 1.83 2.34
N THR A 99 -23.36 1.02 2.82
CA THR A 99 -24.14 1.34 4.02
C THR A 99 -23.28 1.33 5.27
N GLU A 100 -22.32 0.41 5.37
CA GLU A 100 -21.35 0.35 6.47
C GLU A 100 -20.51 1.63 6.55
N ALA A 101 -20.01 2.12 5.41
CA ALA A 101 -19.30 3.38 5.31
C ALA A 101 -20.18 4.57 5.71
N LEU A 102 -21.44 4.62 5.26
CA LEU A 102 -22.40 5.66 5.66
C LEU A 102 -22.71 5.65 7.17
N ASN A 103 -22.76 4.47 7.79
CA ASN A 103 -22.97 4.37 9.24
C ASN A 103 -21.78 4.92 10.02
N ARG A 104 -20.56 4.79 9.51
CA ARG A 104 -19.34 5.36 10.10
C ARG A 104 -19.16 6.85 9.81
N HIS A 105 -19.61 7.27 8.63
CA HIS A 105 -19.48 8.63 8.13
C HIS A 105 -20.87 9.16 7.71
N PRO A 106 -21.76 9.48 8.67
CA PRO A 106 -23.13 9.92 8.36
C PRO A 106 -23.19 11.22 7.54
N ASP A 107 -22.13 12.01 7.58
CA ASP A 107 -21.92 13.24 6.83
C ASP A 107 -21.39 13.02 5.40
N ALA A 108 -21.05 11.78 5.04
CA ALA A 108 -20.55 11.43 3.71
C ALA A 108 -21.54 11.87 2.62
N SER A 109 -20.99 12.43 1.55
CA SER A 109 -21.72 13.02 0.44
C SER A 109 -21.37 12.34 -0.89
N LEU A 110 -20.18 11.75 -0.95
CA LEU A 110 -19.71 10.93 -2.06
C LEU A 110 -18.92 9.74 -1.48
N ILE A 111 -19.25 8.53 -1.95
CA ILE A 111 -18.49 7.31 -1.68
C ILE A 111 -18.02 6.74 -3.01
N TYR A 112 -16.79 6.26 -3.06
CA TYR A 112 -16.27 5.48 -4.18
C TYR A 112 -15.54 4.23 -3.72
N SER A 113 -15.43 3.24 -4.59
CA SER A 113 -14.79 1.95 -4.28
C SER A 113 -13.68 1.61 -5.27
N ASP A 114 -12.87 0.61 -4.93
CA ASP A 114 -12.06 -0.11 -5.92
C ASP A 114 -12.96 -0.82 -6.94
N GLU A 115 -12.40 -1.19 -8.08
CA GLU A 115 -13.11 -1.89 -9.15
C GLU A 115 -12.21 -2.91 -9.85
N ASP A 116 -12.82 -3.82 -10.61
CA ASP A 116 -12.12 -4.72 -11.52
C ASP A 116 -12.83 -4.71 -12.88
N THR A 117 -12.15 -5.17 -13.90
CA THR A 117 -12.72 -5.34 -15.23
C THR A 117 -13.04 -6.81 -15.47
N ILE A 118 -14.14 -7.06 -16.18
CA ILE A 118 -14.55 -8.40 -16.61
C ILE A 118 -14.70 -8.46 -18.12
N ASP A 119 -14.50 -9.65 -18.69
CA ASP A 119 -14.77 -9.92 -20.10
C ASP A 119 -16.21 -10.40 -20.36
N GLU A 120 -16.49 -10.86 -21.59
CA GLU A 120 -17.78 -11.41 -21.99
C GLU A 120 -18.21 -12.68 -21.20
N ASN A 121 -17.28 -13.36 -20.54
CA ASN A 121 -17.51 -14.58 -19.75
C ASN A 121 -17.54 -14.31 -18.23
N ASN A 122 -17.51 -13.04 -17.81
CA ASN A 122 -17.36 -12.61 -16.41
C ASN A 122 -16.01 -12.98 -15.78
N GLU A 123 -14.98 -13.26 -16.58
CA GLU A 123 -13.64 -13.49 -16.03
C GLU A 123 -12.99 -12.16 -15.68
N LEU A 124 -12.46 -12.07 -14.45
CA LEU A 124 -11.70 -10.91 -13.98
C LEU A 124 -10.42 -10.72 -14.79
N LYS A 125 -10.13 -9.47 -15.18
CA LYS A 125 -8.96 -9.14 -16.00
C LYS A 125 -7.99 -8.22 -15.29
N GLU A 126 -8.43 -7.07 -14.81
CA GLU A 126 -7.56 -6.04 -14.24
C GLU A 126 -8.25 -5.26 -13.13
N ALA A 127 -7.72 -5.41 -11.90
CA ALA A 127 -8.18 -4.67 -10.74
C ALA A 127 -7.52 -3.29 -10.67
N TYR A 128 -8.34 -2.30 -10.33
CA TYR A 128 -7.90 -0.97 -9.99
C TYR A 128 -8.15 -0.69 -8.50
N PHE A 129 -7.07 -0.81 -7.73
CA PHE A 129 -6.98 -0.50 -6.32
C PHE A 129 -6.56 0.97 -6.15
N LYS A 130 -7.54 1.81 -5.81
CA LYS A 130 -7.45 3.27 -5.79
C LYS A 130 -6.84 3.76 -4.48
N SER A 131 -6.21 4.94 -4.50
CA SER A 131 -5.80 5.61 -3.27
C SER A 131 -7.01 6.19 -2.54
N ASP A 132 -6.79 6.67 -1.32
CA ASP A 132 -7.75 7.57 -0.69
C ASP A 132 -7.89 8.87 -1.50
N TRP A 133 -8.86 9.71 -1.11
CA TRP A 133 -9.24 10.89 -1.86
C TRP A 133 -8.03 11.81 -2.08
N ASP A 134 -7.65 11.95 -3.35
CA ASP A 134 -6.59 12.83 -3.80
C ASP A 134 -7.17 13.77 -4.87
N PRO A 135 -7.44 15.04 -4.53
CA PRO A 135 -8.03 16.00 -5.48
C PRO A 135 -7.10 16.32 -6.65
N TRP A 136 -5.78 16.11 -6.52
CA TRP A 136 -4.82 16.34 -7.59
C TRP A 136 -4.80 15.18 -8.58
N LEU A 137 -4.81 13.94 -8.05
CA LEU A 137 -4.98 12.75 -8.87
C LEU A 137 -6.33 12.77 -9.58
N PHE A 138 -7.41 13.10 -8.85
CA PHE A 138 -8.77 13.19 -9.42
C PHE A 138 -8.83 14.15 -10.61
N ARG A 139 -8.20 15.33 -10.53
CA ARG A 139 -8.16 16.29 -11.65
C ARG A 139 -7.37 15.81 -12.86
N SER A 140 -6.44 14.87 -12.65
CA SER A 140 -5.60 14.30 -13.72
C SER A 140 -6.18 13.01 -14.30
N HIS A 141 -7.05 12.33 -13.54
CA HIS A 141 -7.55 11.00 -13.82
C HIS A 141 -8.87 10.75 -13.06
N ASN A 142 -9.87 10.14 -13.71
CA ASN A 142 -11.17 9.84 -13.11
C ASN A 142 -11.05 8.80 -11.98
N LEU A 143 -10.70 9.26 -10.77
CA LEU A 143 -10.48 8.42 -9.58
C LEU A 143 -11.79 7.77 -9.09
N ILE A 144 -12.94 8.40 -9.28
CA ILE A 144 -14.24 7.89 -8.83
C ILE A 144 -14.72 6.76 -9.74
N SER A 145 -14.54 6.93 -11.06
CA SER A 145 -14.92 5.93 -12.08
C SER A 145 -16.38 5.49 -11.92
N HIS A 146 -16.65 4.18 -11.90
CA HIS A 146 -18.00 3.65 -12.06
C HIS A 146 -18.87 3.69 -10.80
N LEU A 147 -18.42 3.10 -9.68
CA LEU A 147 -19.23 3.05 -8.46
C LEU A 147 -19.03 4.31 -7.61
N GLY A 148 -19.49 5.44 -8.14
CA GLY A 148 -19.74 6.64 -7.35
C GLY A 148 -21.14 6.61 -6.73
N VAL A 149 -21.21 6.63 -5.40
CA VAL A 149 -22.45 6.74 -4.63
C VAL A 149 -22.55 8.15 -4.07
N TYR A 150 -23.56 8.90 -4.52
CA TYR A 150 -23.74 10.30 -4.20
C TYR A 150 -24.96 10.49 -3.32
N ARG A 151 -24.89 11.42 -2.37
CA ARG A 151 -26.08 11.90 -1.68
C ARG A 151 -26.98 12.57 -2.72
N ARG A 152 -28.21 12.08 -2.87
CA ARG A 152 -29.16 12.50 -3.92
C ARG A 152 -29.37 14.00 -3.94
N LYS A 153 -29.42 14.64 -2.76
CA LYS A 153 -29.58 16.08 -2.64
C LYS A 153 -28.52 16.85 -3.42
N ILE A 154 -27.25 16.42 -3.38
CA ILE A 154 -26.17 17.10 -4.10
C ILE A 154 -26.38 16.96 -5.60
N LEU A 155 -26.73 15.76 -6.09
CA LEU A 155 -27.03 15.56 -7.51
C LEU A 155 -28.18 16.45 -8.00
N MET A 156 -29.20 16.66 -7.16
CA MET A 156 -30.31 17.56 -7.48
C MET A 156 -29.90 19.02 -7.46
N ASP A 157 -29.08 19.43 -6.48
CA ASP A 157 -28.60 20.81 -6.35
C ASP A 157 -27.70 21.22 -7.52
N ILE A 158 -26.91 20.29 -8.10
CA ILE A 158 -26.05 20.54 -9.27
C ILE A 158 -26.79 20.35 -10.62
N GLY A 159 -28.06 19.92 -10.61
CA GLY A 159 -28.85 19.71 -11.82
C GLY A 159 -28.59 18.39 -12.57
N GLY A 160 -28.01 17.40 -11.91
CA GLY A 160 -27.78 16.06 -12.47
C GLY A 160 -26.61 15.98 -13.46
N LEU A 161 -26.70 15.04 -14.41
CA LEU A 161 -25.70 14.85 -15.45
C LEU A 161 -25.84 15.92 -16.54
N ARG A 162 -24.70 16.41 -17.04
CA ARG A 162 -24.62 17.49 -18.04
C ARG A 162 -24.49 16.94 -19.46
N THR A 163 -25.34 17.41 -20.38
CA THR A 163 -25.26 17.07 -21.82
C THR A 163 -23.97 17.59 -22.46
N GLY A 164 -23.48 16.92 -23.50
CA GLY A 164 -22.21 17.25 -24.18
C GLY A 164 -20.96 16.60 -23.55
N HIS A 165 -21.15 15.72 -22.57
CA HIS A 165 -20.09 14.93 -21.92
C HIS A 165 -20.27 13.42 -22.19
N GLU A 166 -20.89 13.04 -23.30
CA GLU A 166 -21.13 11.64 -23.64
C GLU A 166 -19.79 10.86 -23.71
N GLY A 167 -19.69 9.77 -22.94
CA GLY A 167 -18.47 8.98 -22.76
C GLY A 167 -17.63 9.36 -21.54
N SER A 168 -17.85 10.54 -20.94
CA SER A 168 -17.17 11.02 -19.72
C SER A 168 -18.13 11.56 -18.67
N GLN A 169 -19.42 11.22 -18.79
CA GLN A 169 -20.50 11.80 -18.00
C GLN A 169 -20.36 11.52 -16.48
N ASP A 170 -19.74 10.41 -16.11
CA ASP A 170 -19.41 10.03 -14.74
C ASP A 170 -18.34 10.96 -14.16
N TYR A 171 -17.26 11.21 -14.89
CA TYR A 171 -16.20 12.13 -14.47
C TYR A 171 -16.70 13.59 -14.42
N ALA A 172 -17.52 13.99 -15.38
CA ALA A 172 -18.15 15.31 -15.39
C ALA A 172 -19.11 15.51 -14.22
N LEU A 173 -19.87 14.47 -13.85
CA LEU A 173 -20.74 14.49 -12.68
C LEU A 173 -19.92 14.58 -11.38
N ALA A 174 -18.89 13.74 -11.25
CA ALA A 174 -18.00 13.75 -10.10
C ALA A 174 -17.33 15.11 -9.92
N THR A 175 -16.85 15.72 -11.01
CA THR A 175 -16.17 17.02 -10.99
C THR A 175 -17.10 18.11 -10.47
N GLN A 176 -18.35 18.15 -10.93
CA GLN A 176 -19.34 19.10 -10.42
C GLN A 176 -19.70 18.82 -8.96
N ALA A 177 -19.88 17.54 -8.59
CA ALA A 177 -20.24 17.18 -7.22
C ALA A 177 -19.18 17.62 -6.21
N VAL A 178 -17.89 17.41 -6.50
CA VAL A 178 -16.81 17.76 -5.56
C VAL A 178 -16.60 19.26 -5.37
N GLU A 179 -17.17 20.11 -6.23
CA GLU A 179 -17.19 21.57 -6.02
C GLU A 179 -18.19 21.98 -4.91
N HIS A 180 -19.13 21.10 -4.55
CA HIS A 180 -20.16 21.31 -3.54
C HIS A 180 -19.99 20.44 -2.29
N ILE A 181 -18.87 19.70 -2.18
CA ILE A 181 -18.61 18.72 -1.12
C ILE A 181 -17.26 19.01 -0.48
N GLU A 182 -17.21 18.97 0.86
CA GLU A 182 -15.93 19.05 1.58
C GLU A 182 -15.14 17.74 1.46
N SER A 183 -13.81 17.82 1.42
CA SER A 183 -12.97 16.62 1.24
C SER A 183 -13.18 15.55 2.32
N SER A 184 -13.59 15.92 3.53
CA SER A 184 -13.91 14.97 4.62
C SER A 184 -15.19 14.17 4.36
N GLN A 185 -16.05 14.62 3.44
CA GLN A 185 -17.29 13.94 3.09
C GLN A 185 -17.14 13.00 1.88
N ILE A 186 -15.92 12.85 1.35
CA ILE A 186 -15.60 11.95 0.24
C ILE A 186 -14.89 10.72 0.82
N ILE A 187 -15.55 9.57 0.76
CA ILE A 187 -15.09 8.35 1.43
C ILE A 187 -14.71 7.29 0.41
N HIS A 188 -13.53 6.73 0.57
CA HIS A 188 -13.05 5.59 -0.20
C HIS A 188 -13.35 4.28 0.55
N ILE A 189 -13.91 3.29 -0.15
CA ILE A 189 -14.01 1.91 0.32
C ILE A 189 -12.95 1.08 -0.44
N PRO A 190 -11.86 0.65 0.22
CA PRO A 190 -10.79 -0.11 -0.43
C PRO A 190 -11.19 -1.57 -0.65
N ARG A 191 -12.26 -1.78 -1.41
CA ARG A 191 -12.83 -3.07 -1.81
C ARG A 191 -13.30 -2.97 -3.25
N VAL A 192 -13.06 -4.03 -4.01
CA VAL A 192 -13.66 -4.17 -5.35
C VAL A 192 -15.14 -4.43 -5.17
N LEU A 193 -15.97 -3.42 -5.45
CA LEU A 193 -17.43 -3.50 -5.34
C LEU A 193 -18.15 -3.39 -6.69
N TYR A 194 -17.38 -3.18 -7.76
CA TYR A 194 -17.88 -2.98 -9.13
C TYR A 194 -17.02 -3.76 -10.13
N HIS A 195 -17.69 -4.37 -11.09
CA HIS A 195 -17.08 -5.03 -12.23
C HIS A 195 -17.54 -4.37 -13.52
N SER A 196 -16.63 -3.61 -14.14
CA SER A 196 -16.86 -2.96 -15.43
C SER A 196 -16.63 -3.95 -16.56
N ARG A 197 -17.60 -4.11 -17.46
CA ARG A 197 -17.44 -5.03 -18.58
C ARG A 197 -16.72 -4.37 -19.73
N THR A 198 -15.58 -4.95 -20.10
CA THR A 198 -14.80 -4.49 -21.25
C THR A 198 -15.29 -5.19 -22.51
N ASN A 199 -15.69 -4.41 -23.53
CA ASN A 199 -15.88 -4.93 -24.88
C ASN A 199 -14.50 -5.03 -25.56
N LYS A 200 -14.24 -6.12 -26.31
CA LYS A 200 -12.97 -6.46 -26.99
C LYS A 200 -12.30 -5.33 -27.80
N ASN A 201 -12.98 -4.21 -28.05
CA ASN A 201 -12.52 -3.08 -28.85
C ASN A 201 -11.91 -1.90 -28.05
N ILE A 202 -11.86 -1.93 -26.71
CA ILE A 202 -11.37 -0.79 -25.87
C ILE A 202 -10.07 -1.14 -25.13
N ILE A 203 -9.34 -2.19 -25.54
CA ILE A 203 -8.19 -2.70 -24.76
C ILE A 203 -6.91 -1.84 -24.92
N ASN A 204 -6.90 -0.78 -25.75
CA ASN A 204 -5.62 -0.14 -26.15
C ASN A 204 -5.46 1.35 -25.86
N GLU A 205 -6.41 2.04 -25.22
CA GLU A 205 -6.19 3.42 -24.80
C GLU A 205 -6.07 3.50 -23.28
N GLN A 206 -4.83 3.27 -22.78
CA GLN A 206 -4.52 3.71 -21.43
C GLN A 206 -4.78 5.21 -21.33
N PRO A 207 -5.42 5.68 -20.24
CA PRO A 207 -5.79 7.08 -20.10
C PRO A 207 -4.53 7.94 -20.25
N LYS A 208 -4.44 8.65 -21.37
CA LYS A 208 -3.48 9.75 -21.49
C LYS A 208 -4.00 10.83 -20.58
N GLY A 209 -3.32 11.04 -19.46
CA GLY A 209 -3.65 12.12 -18.54
C GLY A 209 -3.74 13.43 -19.30
N VAL A 210 -4.65 14.29 -18.88
CA VAL A 210 -4.68 15.65 -19.38
C VAL A 210 -3.40 16.31 -18.85
N SER A 211 -2.44 16.60 -19.75
CA SER A 211 -1.28 17.42 -19.40
C SER A 211 -1.81 18.77 -18.94
N GLN A 212 -1.80 19.00 -17.64
CA GLN A 212 -2.12 20.29 -17.08
C GLN A 212 -0.86 21.13 -17.16
N THR A 213 -0.66 21.79 -18.30
CA THR A 213 0.37 22.82 -18.38
C THR A 213 -0.08 23.97 -17.47
N PHE A 214 0.46 24.03 -16.25
CA PHE A 214 0.27 25.18 -15.37
C PHE A 214 1.05 26.36 -15.93
N THR A 215 0.48 27.06 -16.91
CA THR A 215 0.98 28.34 -17.39
C THR A 215 0.51 29.44 -16.44
N THR A 216 1.23 29.67 -15.35
CA THR A 216 1.07 30.93 -14.64
C THR A 216 1.62 32.04 -15.53
N ASN A 217 0.77 33.02 -15.86
CA ASN A 217 1.13 34.27 -16.55
C ASN A 217 2.03 35.12 -15.64
N THR A 218 3.29 34.70 -15.41
CA THR A 218 4.21 35.34 -14.46
C THR A 218 5.29 36.15 -15.15
N ASN A 219 4.93 37.00 -16.12
CA ASN A 219 5.94 37.84 -16.77
C ASN A 219 6.27 39.13 -16.00
N GLU A 220 5.50 39.54 -14.97
CA GLU A 220 5.75 40.85 -14.33
C GLU A 220 6.09 40.83 -12.83
N ASN A 221 5.93 39.72 -12.09
CA ASN A 221 6.38 39.64 -10.68
C ASN A 221 6.61 38.20 -10.21
N GLN A 222 7.68 37.57 -10.71
CA GLN A 222 8.12 36.26 -10.23
C GLN A 222 8.69 36.37 -8.81
N PRO A 223 8.24 35.59 -7.80
CA PRO A 223 8.87 35.60 -6.49
C PRO A 223 10.31 35.11 -6.57
N LEU A 224 11.18 35.56 -5.67
CA LEU A 224 12.55 35.07 -5.64
C LEU A 224 12.56 33.61 -5.17
N ALA A 225 13.22 32.73 -5.93
CA ALA A 225 13.48 31.35 -5.54
C ALA A 225 14.94 31.17 -5.10
N SER A 226 15.18 30.69 -3.88
CA SER A 226 16.52 30.36 -3.39
C SER A 226 16.78 28.86 -3.52
N ILE A 227 17.68 28.49 -4.43
CA ILE A 227 18.10 27.10 -4.65
C ILE A 227 19.26 26.79 -3.69
N ILE A 228 19.06 25.85 -2.77
CA ILE A 228 20.02 25.48 -1.73
C ILE A 228 20.68 24.17 -2.14
N ILE A 229 22.02 24.17 -2.19
CA ILE A 229 22.81 23.03 -2.62
C ILE A 229 23.91 22.75 -1.58
N PRO A 230 23.69 21.80 -0.65
CA PRO A 230 24.73 21.30 0.24
C PRO A 230 25.80 20.53 -0.54
N THR A 231 27.07 20.72 -0.22
CA THR A 231 28.16 20.00 -0.87
C THR A 231 29.40 19.84 0.01
N ARG A 232 30.24 18.86 -0.34
CA ARG A 232 31.61 18.71 0.16
C ARG A 232 32.46 18.10 -0.96
N ASN A 233 33.55 18.77 -1.34
CA ASN A 233 34.44 18.37 -2.44
C ASN A 233 33.67 18.18 -3.77
N ALA A 234 34.04 17.16 -4.57
CA ALA A 234 33.33 16.73 -5.78
C ALA A 234 33.10 17.83 -6.83
N GLU A 235 34.16 18.59 -7.15
CA GLU A 235 34.14 19.71 -8.11
C GLU A 235 33.39 19.40 -9.42
N ALA A 236 33.69 18.27 -10.06
CA ALA A 236 33.03 17.86 -11.32
C ALA A 236 31.51 17.67 -11.18
N VAL A 237 31.07 17.11 -10.05
CA VAL A 237 29.65 16.84 -9.76
C VAL A 237 28.91 18.16 -9.52
N VAL A 238 29.47 19.02 -8.67
CA VAL A 238 28.90 20.36 -8.41
C VAL A 238 28.85 21.19 -9.70
N ARG A 239 29.89 21.09 -10.53
CA ARG A 239 29.96 21.78 -11.81
C ARG A 239 28.83 21.36 -12.75
N GLN A 240 28.58 20.06 -12.90
CA GLN A 240 27.48 19.56 -13.70
C GLN A 240 26.12 20.09 -13.22
N CYS A 241 25.88 20.06 -11.90
CA CYS A 241 24.65 20.58 -11.31
C CYS A 241 24.47 22.07 -11.59
N ILE A 242 25.45 22.91 -11.21
CA ILE A 242 25.38 24.36 -11.37
C ILE A 242 25.29 24.78 -12.83
N ASP A 243 26.09 24.18 -13.71
CA ASP A 243 26.08 24.50 -15.13
C ASP A 243 24.73 24.11 -15.76
N SER A 244 24.13 22.98 -15.38
CA SER A 244 22.80 22.59 -15.85
C SER A 244 21.71 23.58 -15.39
N ILE A 245 21.76 24.07 -14.15
CA ILE A 245 20.85 25.12 -13.66
C ILE A 245 20.99 26.39 -14.51
N ILE A 246 22.21 26.91 -14.65
CA ILE A 246 22.45 28.17 -15.36
C ILE A 246 22.05 28.08 -16.84
N GLN A 247 22.32 26.95 -17.49
CA GLN A 247 22.07 26.79 -18.92
C GLN A 247 20.62 26.47 -19.27
N LYS A 248 19.91 25.73 -18.42
CA LYS A 248 18.56 25.20 -18.73
C LYS A 248 17.43 26.02 -18.12
N THR A 249 17.66 26.70 -17.00
CA THR A 249 16.59 27.38 -16.26
C THR A 249 16.11 28.63 -17.00
N ILE A 250 14.84 28.63 -17.39
CA ILE A 250 14.21 29.81 -18.03
C ILE A 250 13.68 30.82 -17.01
N TYR A 251 13.35 30.38 -15.79
CA TYR A 251 12.89 31.24 -14.69
C TYR A 251 13.96 32.29 -14.37
N LYS A 252 13.56 33.55 -14.14
CA LYS A 252 14.53 34.66 -14.08
C LYS A 252 14.89 35.10 -12.68
N ASN A 253 13.97 34.99 -11.72
CA ASN A 253 14.18 35.51 -10.37
C ASN A 253 14.64 34.41 -9.39
N TYR A 254 15.88 33.96 -9.50
CA TYR A 254 16.43 32.97 -8.58
C TYR A 254 17.84 33.33 -8.08
N GLU A 255 18.22 32.79 -6.93
CA GLU A 255 19.59 32.77 -6.42
C GLU A 255 20.01 31.31 -6.15
N ILE A 256 21.31 31.05 -6.15
CA ILE A 256 21.88 29.76 -5.74
C ILE A 256 22.67 29.97 -4.46
N ILE A 257 22.40 29.17 -3.42
CA ILE A 257 23.13 29.14 -2.16
C ILE A 257 23.87 27.80 -2.12
N LEU A 258 25.16 27.84 -2.42
CA LEU A 258 26.04 26.68 -2.32
C LEU A 258 26.57 26.61 -0.88
N VAL A 259 26.30 25.51 -0.18
CA VAL A 259 26.72 25.34 1.22
C VAL A 259 27.86 24.34 1.27
N ASP A 260 29.08 24.84 1.45
CA ASP A 260 30.30 24.05 1.58
C ASP A 260 30.43 23.50 3.01
N ASN A 261 30.26 22.18 3.16
CA ASN A 261 30.48 21.48 4.42
C ASN A 261 31.95 21.08 4.60
N GLY A 262 32.83 22.08 4.72
CA GLY A 262 34.24 21.88 5.06
C GLY A 262 35.02 21.13 3.99
N SER A 263 34.89 21.52 2.72
CA SER A 263 35.70 20.98 1.63
C SER A 263 37.19 21.21 1.89
N ASP A 264 37.98 20.18 1.58
CA ASP A 264 39.43 20.11 1.74
C ASP A 264 40.14 19.78 0.41
N ASP A 265 39.38 19.51 -0.66
CA ASP A 265 39.91 19.37 -2.01
C ASP A 265 40.21 20.74 -2.65
N ASN A 266 41.45 20.93 -3.09
CA ASN A 266 41.90 22.18 -3.71
C ASN A 266 41.12 22.53 -4.99
N ASN A 267 40.76 21.53 -5.81
CA ASN A 267 40.02 21.78 -7.05
C ASN A 267 38.61 22.31 -6.74
N ALA A 268 37.91 21.67 -5.80
CA ALA A 268 36.62 22.13 -5.30
C ALA A 268 36.70 23.54 -4.70
N LEU A 269 37.66 23.82 -3.83
CA LEU A 269 37.83 25.14 -3.20
C LEU A 269 38.08 26.25 -4.22
N ILE A 270 38.93 25.99 -5.23
CA ILE A 270 39.18 26.94 -6.33
C ILE A 270 37.88 27.20 -7.10
N TYR A 271 37.16 26.14 -7.45
CA TYR A 271 35.91 26.27 -8.21
C TYR A 271 34.81 26.99 -7.44
N PHE A 272 34.62 26.69 -6.15
CA PHE A 272 33.60 27.33 -5.32
C PHE A 272 33.86 28.82 -5.14
N LYS A 273 35.14 29.21 -5.03
CA LYS A 273 35.53 30.62 -5.03
C LYS A 273 35.20 31.30 -6.36
N GLN A 274 35.48 30.65 -7.50
CA GLN A 274 35.08 31.15 -8.82
C GLN A 274 33.56 31.28 -8.98
N LEU A 275 32.79 30.39 -8.37
CA LEU A 275 31.33 30.49 -8.35
C LEU A 275 30.85 31.69 -7.53
N ALA A 276 31.45 31.96 -6.36
CA ALA A 276 31.09 33.09 -5.52
C ALA A 276 31.32 34.46 -6.20
N ASP A 277 32.24 34.53 -7.18
CA ASP A 277 32.44 35.73 -8.00
C ASP A 277 31.30 35.96 -9.00
N LYS A 278 30.46 34.95 -9.27
CA LYS A 278 29.24 35.10 -10.07
C LYS A 278 28.13 35.72 -9.21
N LYS A 279 27.50 36.80 -9.68
CA LYS A 279 26.38 37.49 -8.98
C LYS A 279 25.21 36.58 -8.58
N LEU A 280 25.06 35.42 -9.20
CA LEU A 280 23.95 34.48 -9.02
C LEU A 280 24.19 33.45 -7.90
N VAL A 281 25.44 33.20 -7.50
CA VAL A 281 25.80 32.16 -6.53
C VAL A 281 26.37 32.79 -5.27
N ARG A 282 25.82 32.41 -4.12
CA ARG A 282 26.34 32.75 -2.80
C ARG A 282 26.91 31.50 -2.15
N LEU A 283 28.16 31.60 -1.70
CA LEU A 283 28.85 30.54 -0.98
C LEU A 283 28.67 30.73 0.53
N LEU A 284 28.16 29.71 1.21
CA LEU A 284 28.13 29.61 2.68
C LEU A 284 29.08 28.48 3.11
N ARG A 285 29.86 28.70 4.17
CA ARG A 285 30.77 27.70 4.72
C ARG A 285 30.27 27.19 6.06
N TYR A 286 30.27 25.87 6.23
CA TYR A 286 29.91 25.18 7.47
C TYR A 286 30.95 24.08 7.77
N ASP A 287 31.85 24.35 8.72
CA ASP A 287 32.94 23.43 9.08
C ASP A 287 32.54 22.40 10.17
N GLY A 288 31.25 22.21 10.43
CA GLY A 288 30.75 21.25 11.43
C GLY A 288 30.60 19.82 10.91
N ILE A 289 30.18 18.91 11.80
CA ILE A 289 29.87 17.52 11.45
C ILE A 289 28.73 17.51 10.42
N PHE A 290 28.82 16.60 9.44
CA PHE A 290 27.80 16.46 8.40
C PHE A 290 26.43 16.16 9.02
N ASN A 291 25.51 17.09 8.81
CA ASN A 291 24.11 16.99 9.17
C ASN A 291 23.33 17.70 8.07
N TYR A 292 22.74 16.91 7.18
CA TYR A 292 22.05 17.42 5.99
C TYR A 292 20.91 18.37 6.39
N SER A 293 20.15 18.00 7.42
CA SER A 293 19.03 18.80 7.95
C SER A 293 19.52 20.15 8.47
N HIS A 294 20.57 20.16 9.29
CA HIS A 294 21.14 21.39 9.85
C HIS A 294 21.71 22.32 8.78
N ILE A 295 22.47 21.76 7.82
CA ILE A 295 23.07 22.51 6.71
C ILE A 295 21.98 23.23 5.90
N ASN A 296 20.89 22.51 5.58
CA ASN A 296 19.76 23.10 4.88
C ASN A 296 19.03 24.15 5.75
N ASN A 297 18.77 23.87 7.04
CA ASN A 297 18.12 24.82 7.95
C ASN A 297 18.87 26.17 8.02
N ILE A 298 20.21 26.14 8.14
CA ILE A 298 21.04 27.36 8.12
C ILE A 298 20.87 28.10 6.79
N ALA A 299 21.00 27.41 5.67
CA ALA A 299 20.87 28.03 4.36
C ALA A 299 19.48 28.60 4.09
N VAL A 300 18.41 27.95 4.59
CA VAL A 300 17.05 28.47 4.52
C VAL A 300 16.90 29.74 5.36
N SER A 301 17.53 29.82 6.52
CA SER A 301 17.51 31.03 7.34
C SER A 301 18.10 32.23 6.57
N GLU A 302 19.19 31.98 5.85
CA GLU A 302 19.94 32.92 5.03
C GLU A 302 19.28 33.24 3.68
N ALA A 303 18.41 32.38 3.17
CA ALA A 303 17.76 32.53 1.87
C ALA A 303 16.97 33.83 1.74
N LYS A 304 17.03 34.52 0.60
CA LYS A 304 16.26 35.75 0.37
C LYS A 304 14.93 35.49 -0.31
N GLY A 305 14.77 34.32 -0.93
CA GLY A 305 13.59 33.92 -1.67
C GLY A 305 12.39 33.60 -0.79
N ASP A 306 11.21 33.90 -1.32
CA ASP A 306 9.93 33.47 -0.76
C ASP A 306 9.70 31.97 -1.00
N ILE A 307 10.34 31.43 -2.04
CA ILE A 307 10.40 29.99 -2.33
C ILE A 307 11.80 29.48 -2.03
N VAL A 308 11.87 28.38 -1.29
CA VAL A 308 13.07 27.60 -1.07
C VAL A 308 13.02 26.38 -1.96
N VAL A 309 14.13 26.04 -2.61
CA VAL A 309 14.32 24.79 -3.33
C VAL A 309 15.49 24.05 -2.73
N LEU A 310 15.22 22.91 -2.07
CA LEU A 310 16.26 21.97 -1.65
C LEU A 310 16.68 21.17 -2.88
N LEU A 311 17.98 21.12 -3.18
CA LEU A 311 18.50 20.42 -4.34
C LEU A 311 19.83 19.74 -4.02
N ASN A 312 19.93 18.44 -4.31
CA ASN A 312 21.19 17.73 -4.13
C ASN A 312 22.22 18.15 -5.19
N ASN A 313 23.50 18.11 -4.81
CA ASN A 313 24.60 18.57 -5.66
C ASN A 313 24.92 17.64 -6.83
N ASP A 314 24.39 16.41 -6.84
CA ASP A 314 24.53 15.38 -7.87
C ASP A 314 23.28 15.27 -8.77
N THR A 315 22.58 16.39 -8.95
CA THR A 315 21.44 16.51 -9.86
C THR A 315 21.82 17.22 -11.18
N GLU A 316 21.10 16.91 -12.25
CA GLU A 316 21.22 17.53 -13.56
C GLU A 316 19.84 17.90 -14.10
N ILE A 317 19.65 19.18 -14.43
CA ILE A 317 18.38 19.71 -14.95
C ILE A 317 18.14 19.25 -16.39
N ILE A 318 16.99 18.61 -16.64
CA ILE A 318 16.55 18.23 -17.99
C ILE A 318 15.45 19.15 -18.51
N THR A 319 14.43 19.41 -17.68
CA THR A 319 13.28 20.24 -18.05
C THR A 319 13.60 21.74 -17.94
N ASN A 320 13.55 22.49 -19.05
CA ASN A 320 13.92 23.92 -19.06
C ASN A 320 13.03 24.81 -18.15
N ASN A 321 11.72 24.50 -18.08
CA ASN A 321 10.75 25.24 -17.26
C ASN A 321 10.58 24.66 -15.84
N TRP A 322 11.51 23.81 -15.38
CA TRP A 322 11.42 23.11 -14.09
C TRP A 322 11.08 24.05 -12.93
N LEU A 323 11.86 25.13 -12.76
CA LEU A 323 11.69 26.03 -11.64
C LEU A 323 10.38 26.82 -11.73
N SER A 324 9.97 27.24 -12.93
CA SER A 324 8.68 27.89 -13.14
C SER A 324 7.52 27.00 -12.71
N GLN A 325 7.57 25.70 -13.03
CA GLN A 325 6.52 24.74 -12.66
C GLN A 325 6.51 24.47 -11.15
N LEU A 326 7.67 24.22 -10.55
CA LEU A 326 7.77 23.97 -9.10
C LEU A 326 7.30 25.20 -8.30
N VAL A 327 7.74 26.40 -8.67
CA VAL A 327 7.32 27.65 -8.04
C VAL A 327 5.82 27.86 -8.19
N SER A 328 5.26 27.65 -9.39
CA SER A 328 3.83 27.85 -9.64
C SER A 328 2.95 26.98 -8.75
N LEU A 329 3.32 25.71 -8.58
CA LEU A 329 2.60 24.79 -7.70
C LEU A 329 2.84 25.12 -6.22
N ALA A 330 4.08 25.47 -5.83
CA ALA A 330 4.40 25.82 -4.46
C ALA A 330 3.72 27.12 -3.99
N LEU A 331 3.30 27.99 -4.89
CA LEU A 331 2.53 29.20 -4.56
C LEU A 331 1.05 28.92 -4.28
N LEU A 332 0.52 27.76 -4.67
CA LEU A 332 -0.89 27.46 -4.48
C LEU A 332 -1.23 27.30 -2.99
N PRO A 333 -2.34 27.89 -2.52
CA PRO A 333 -2.82 27.70 -1.15
C PRO A 333 -2.96 26.21 -0.81
N GLY A 334 -2.58 25.82 0.41
CA GLY A 334 -2.64 24.43 0.86
C GLY A 334 -1.54 23.51 0.32
N VAL A 335 -0.68 23.95 -0.60
CA VAL A 335 0.50 23.17 -1.03
C VAL A 335 1.67 23.40 -0.06
N GLY A 336 2.33 22.31 0.34
CA GLY A 336 3.51 22.28 1.20
C GLY A 336 4.78 22.07 0.38
N ALA A 337 5.08 20.82 0.03
CA ALA A 337 6.23 20.45 -0.79
C ALA A 337 5.84 20.15 -2.24
N VAL A 338 6.67 20.53 -3.20
CA VAL A 338 6.54 20.15 -4.61
C VAL A 338 7.85 19.56 -5.11
N SER A 339 7.82 18.31 -5.59
CA SER A 339 8.98 17.59 -6.10
C SER A 339 8.88 17.34 -7.61
N ALA A 340 10.03 17.11 -8.21
CA ALA A 340 10.19 16.66 -9.60
C ALA A 340 10.21 15.13 -9.70
N LYS A 341 9.93 14.60 -10.90
CA LYS A 341 10.31 13.23 -11.24
C LYS A 341 11.83 13.15 -11.41
N LEU A 342 12.47 12.22 -10.70
CA LEU A 342 13.92 12.01 -10.82
C LEU A 342 14.18 10.72 -11.59
N LEU A 343 15.16 10.77 -12.48
CA LEU A 343 15.64 9.64 -13.25
C LEU A 343 17.05 9.25 -12.79
N TYR A 344 17.33 7.96 -12.85
CA TYR A 344 18.69 7.44 -12.89
C TYR A 344 19.40 7.86 -14.18
N PRO A 345 20.75 7.84 -14.24
CA PRO A 345 21.50 8.15 -15.46
C PRO A 345 21.14 7.26 -16.66
N ASN A 346 20.67 6.03 -16.40
CA ASN A 346 20.17 5.10 -17.43
C ASN A 346 18.74 5.43 -17.93
N ARG A 347 18.17 6.57 -17.51
CA ARG A 347 16.82 7.05 -17.85
C ARG A 347 15.67 6.16 -17.38
N THR A 348 15.89 5.36 -16.33
CA THR A 348 14.81 4.74 -15.56
C THR A 348 14.39 5.67 -14.42
N ILE A 349 13.13 5.57 -13.99
CA ILE A 349 12.58 6.35 -12.88
C ILE A 349 13.29 5.96 -11.59
N GLN A 350 13.75 6.97 -10.85
CA GLN A 350 14.26 6.83 -9.50
C GLN A 350 13.23 7.31 -8.48
N HIS A 351 12.58 8.44 -8.73
CA HIS A 351 11.58 9.01 -7.84
C HIS A 351 10.39 9.54 -8.63
N SER A 352 9.18 9.23 -8.13
CA SER A 352 7.93 9.83 -8.60
C SER A 352 6.87 9.81 -7.48
N GLY A 353 7.31 10.10 -6.25
CA GLY A 353 6.56 9.93 -5.00
C GLY A 353 7.25 8.97 -4.03
N VAL A 354 6.90 9.05 -2.74
CA VAL A 354 7.34 8.12 -1.68
C VAL A 354 6.11 7.56 -0.96
N ILE A 355 6.12 6.25 -0.73
CA ILE A 355 5.10 5.53 0.05
C ILE A 355 5.73 5.00 1.34
N LEU A 356 5.08 5.26 2.46
CA LEU A 356 5.52 4.74 3.76
C LEU A 356 5.18 3.25 3.92
N GLY A 357 6.06 2.53 4.62
CA GLY A 357 5.99 1.08 4.82
C GLY A 357 6.45 0.25 3.61
N LEU A 358 6.53 0.84 2.42
CA LEU A 358 7.01 0.16 1.21
C LEU A 358 8.49 -0.21 1.35
N GLY A 359 8.84 -1.45 0.99
CA GLY A 359 10.20 -1.98 1.16
C GLY A 359 10.62 -2.14 2.62
N ARG A 360 9.67 -2.15 3.57
CA ARG A 360 9.90 -2.04 5.04
C ARG A 360 10.51 -0.71 5.48
N CYS A 361 10.51 0.29 4.61
CA CYS A 361 11.01 1.63 4.86
C CYS A 361 10.01 2.67 4.33
N ALA A 362 10.48 3.86 3.93
CA ALA A 362 9.72 4.75 3.05
C ALA A 362 10.45 4.79 1.70
N GLU A 363 9.85 4.26 0.65
CA GLU A 363 10.52 3.97 -0.63
C GLU A 363 9.88 4.70 -1.81
N HIS A 364 10.68 4.94 -2.84
CA HIS A 364 10.26 5.61 -4.06
C HIS A 364 9.41 4.69 -4.95
N VAL A 365 8.28 5.19 -5.45
CA VAL A 365 7.42 4.44 -6.37
C VAL A 365 7.91 4.49 -7.82
N TYR A 366 7.57 3.46 -8.59
CA TYR A 366 7.91 3.29 -10.01
C TYR A 366 9.43 3.16 -10.30
N LYS A 367 10.23 2.93 -9.26
CA LYS A 367 11.67 2.73 -9.34
C LYS A 367 12.04 1.66 -10.37
N GLY A 368 12.99 2.00 -11.25
CA GLY A 368 13.49 1.10 -12.31
C GLY A 368 12.62 1.03 -13.57
N LEU A 369 11.41 1.60 -13.57
CA LEU A 369 10.60 1.65 -14.79
C LEU A 369 11.17 2.66 -15.80
N PRO A 370 10.96 2.49 -17.13
CA PRO A 370 11.36 3.49 -18.11
C PRO A 370 10.73 4.86 -17.85
N LYS A 371 11.42 5.96 -18.21
CA LYS A 371 10.94 7.34 -17.97
C LYS A 371 9.50 7.61 -18.46
N ASP A 372 9.11 7.00 -19.57
CA ASP A 372 7.81 7.17 -20.25
C ASP A 372 6.80 6.08 -19.85
N SER A 373 7.12 5.27 -18.82
CA SER A 373 6.19 4.27 -18.30
C SER A 373 4.94 4.94 -17.73
N ASN A 374 3.77 4.44 -18.10
CA ASN A 374 2.51 4.86 -17.50
C ASN A 374 2.41 4.45 -16.02
N GLY A 375 3.19 3.47 -15.57
CA GLY A 375 3.11 2.94 -14.21
C GLY A 375 1.73 2.33 -13.91
N TYR A 376 1.34 2.36 -12.64
CA TYR A 376 0.07 1.81 -12.20
C TYR A 376 -1.09 2.68 -12.67
N HIS A 377 -1.94 2.18 -13.59
CA HIS A 377 -3.10 2.90 -14.13
C HIS A 377 -2.79 4.33 -14.64
N GLY A 378 -1.61 4.55 -15.23
CA GLY A 378 -1.19 5.86 -15.75
C GLY A 378 -0.60 6.82 -14.71
N GLN A 379 -0.65 6.47 -13.42
CA GLN A 379 -0.34 7.37 -12.31
C GLN A 379 1.13 7.83 -12.25
N ALA A 380 2.07 7.17 -12.95
CA ALA A 380 3.45 7.66 -13.05
C ALA A 380 3.56 8.92 -13.93
N GLN A 381 2.51 9.28 -14.67
CA GLN A 381 2.46 10.43 -15.58
C GLN A 381 1.51 11.53 -15.09
N PHE A 382 0.88 11.38 -13.92
CA PHE A 382 -0.09 12.34 -13.40
C PHE A 382 0.48 13.18 -12.25
N LEU A 383 0.14 14.46 -12.25
CA LEU A 383 0.34 15.30 -11.07
C LEU A 383 -0.57 14.77 -9.96
N ARG A 384 0.01 14.45 -8.81
CA ARG A 384 -0.75 13.95 -7.67
C ARG A 384 -0.06 14.23 -6.35
N SER A 385 -0.81 14.01 -5.28
CA SER A 385 -0.28 14.08 -3.93
C SER A 385 0.35 12.77 -3.47
N TYR A 386 1.32 12.89 -2.57
CA TYR A 386 1.93 11.78 -1.86
C TYR A 386 2.06 12.11 -0.37
N SER A 387 2.25 11.09 0.46
CA SER A 387 2.58 11.31 1.87
C SER A 387 3.95 11.98 2.03
N ALA A 388 4.92 11.58 1.22
CA ALA A 388 6.22 12.23 1.14
C ALA A 388 6.76 12.34 -0.29
N VAL A 389 7.66 13.29 -0.47
CA VAL A 389 8.49 13.46 -1.66
C VAL A 389 9.94 13.69 -1.24
N THR A 390 10.88 13.53 -2.18
CA THR A 390 12.31 13.54 -1.82
C THR A 390 12.92 14.94 -1.76
N GLY A 391 13.87 15.13 -0.83
CA GLY A 391 14.69 16.34 -0.71
C GLY A 391 15.74 16.50 -1.82
N ALA A 392 15.93 15.50 -2.69
CA ALA A 392 16.86 15.63 -3.82
C ALA A 392 16.44 16.74 -4.80
N CYS A 393 15.14 17.04 -4.89
CA CYS A 393 14.60 18.25 -5.52
C CYS A 393 13.22 18.57 -4.93
N LEU A 394 13.15 19.55 -4.03
CA LEU A 394 11.92 19.90 -3.30
C LEU A 394 11.76 21.42 -3.21
N ALA A 395 10.67 21.95 -3.75
CA ALA A 395 10.28 23.36 -3.61
C ALA A 395 9.19 23.54 -2.53
N VAL A 396 9.33 24.61 -1.73
CA VAL A 396 8.40 24.93 -0.62
C VAL A 396 8.43 26.43 -0.34
N ARG A 397 7.31 26.99 0.12
CA ARG A 397 7.30 28.39 0.61
C ARG A 397 8.17 28.51 1.85
N LYS A 398 9.06 29.50 1.90
CA LYS A 398 9.94 29.75 3.05
C LYS A 398 9.15 29.93 4.35
N ALA A 399 8.00 30.60 4.28
CA ALA A 399 7.10 30.77 5.43
C ALA A 399 6.58 29.42 5.97
N VAL A 400 6.15 28.52 5.08
CA VAL A 400 5.65 27.19 5.44
C VAL A 400 6.76 26.29 5.98
N TYR A 401 7.96 26.36 5.40
CA TYR A 401 9.12 25.65 5.92
C TYR A 401 9.41 26.03 7.38
N LYS A 402 9.37 27.34 7.68
CA LYS A 402 9.57 27.86 9.05
C LYS A 402 8.41 27.51 9.98
N GLU A 403 7.18 27.56 9.50
CA GLU A 403 5.97 27.25 10.25
C GLU A 403 6.03 25.85 10.85
N VAL A 404 6.46 24.85 10.07
CA VAL A 404 6.56 23.45 10.53
C VAL A 404 7.89 23.10 11.20
N GLY A 405 8.74 24.10 11.48
CA GLY A 405 10.01 23.93 12.18
C GLY A 405 11.17 23.37 11.33
N GLY A 406 11.06 23.41 9.99
CA GLY A 406 12.13 22.98 9.09
C GLY A 406 12.46 21.49 9.14
N LEU A 407 13.66 21.10 8.71
CA LEU A 407 14.14 19.72 8.79
C LEU A 407 14.54 19.38 10.24
N ASP A 408 14.24 18.17 10.70
CA ASP A 408 14.61 17.72 12.06
C ASP A 408 16.09 17.31 12.10
N GLU A 409 16.92 18.22 12.58
CA GLU A 409 18.37 18.03 12.66
C GLU A 409 18.85 17.11 13.78
N VAL A 410 17.96 16.73 14.71
CA VAL A 410 18.31 15.85 15.84
C VAL A 410 18.03 14.40 15.51
N ASN A 411 16.83 14.11 15.03
CA ASN A 411 16.36 12.74 14.82
C ASN A 411 16.61 12.23 13.39
N PHE A 412 16.68 13.15 12.42
CA PHE A 412 16.82 12.83 11.00
C PHE A 412 17.97 13.65 10.39
N ALA A 413 19.18 13.47 10.91
CA ALA A 413 20.34 14.25 10.48
C ALA A 413 20.81 13.90 9.06
N VAL A 414 20.60 12.65 8.61
CA VAL A 414 21.17 12.14 7.34
C VAL A 414 20.09 11.56 6.43
N GLY A 415 19.35 10.56 6.88
CA GLY A 415 18.29 9.91 6.12
C GLY A 415 16.91 10.39 6.55
N TYR A 416 15.91 10.19 5.70
CA TYR A 416 14.49 10.38 6.00
C TYR A 416 14.05 11.77 6.50
N ASN A 417 14.93 12.77 6.44
CA ASN A 417 14.64 14.15 6.82
C ASN A 417 13.54 14.77 5.95
N ASP A 418 13.57 14.47 4.66
CA ASP A 418 12.59 14.87 3.67
C ASP A 418 11.22 14.21 3.92
N VAL A 419 11.23 12.92 4.28
CA VAL A 419 10.02 12.18 4.66
C VAL A 419 9.39 12.75 5.93
N ASP A 420 10.16 12.95 7.01
CA ASP A 420 9.66 13.57 8.24
C ASP A 420 9.13 14.98 7.98
N PHE A 421 9.85 15.79 7.20
CA PHE A 421 9.42 17.13 6.82
C PHE A 421 8.09 17.14 6.07
N CYS A 422 7.95 16.25 5.09
CA CYS A 422 6.68 16.07 4.36
C CYS A 422 5.52 15.68 5.27
N LEU A 423 5.77 14.86 6.30
CA LEU A 423 4.74 14.44 7.25
C LEU A 423 4.37 15.57 8.23
N LYS A 424 5.33 16.39 8.67
CA LYS A 424 5.05 17.63 9.43
C LYS A 424 4.20 18.61 8.62
N LEU A 425 4.49 18.78 7.33
CA LEU A 425 3.66 19.58 6.42
C LEU A 425 2.22 19.08 6.40
N ARG A 426 2.01 17.77 6.27
CA ARG A 426 0.67 17.14 6.26
C ARG A 426 -0.07 17.32 7.57
N GLU A 427 0.60 17.19 8.71
CA GLU A 427 0.01 17.42 10.03
C GLU A 427 -0.51 18.86 10.18
N HIS A 428 0.11 19.83 9.48
CA HIS A 428 -0.33 21.23 9.41
C HIS A 428 -1.35 21.49 8.28
N GLY A 429 -1.88 20.44 7.63
CA GLY A 429 -2.90 20.55 6.58
C GLY A 429 -2.35 20.86 5.19
N TYR A 430 -1.03 20.80 4.97
CA TYR A 430 -0.44 21.00 3.66
C TYR A 430 -0.34 19.71 2.83
N THR A 431 -0.43 19.85 1.51
CA THR A 431 -0.31 18.75 0.54
C THR A 431 1.07 18.72 -0.10
N ASN A 432 1.67 17.53 -0.20
CA ASN A 432 2.93 17.32 -0.91
C ASN A 432 2.65 16.77 -2.30
N LEU A 433 3.22 17.38 -3.33
CA LEU A 433 2.97 17.08 -4.74
C LEU A 433 4.22 16.54 -5.42
N CYS A 434 4.05 15.58 -6.33
CA CYS A 434 5.07 15.19 -7.29
C CYS A 434 4.61 15.57 -8.69
N ASN A 435 5.34 16.45 -9.37
CA ASN A 435 5.04 16.85 -10.74
C ASN A 435 5.85 15.99 -11.74
N PRO A 436 5.19 15.10 -12.52
CA PRO A 436 5.88 14.21 -13.45
C PRO A 436 6.40 14.92 -14.71
N GLU A 437 5.96 16.15 -15.01
CA GLU A 437 6.43 16.94 -16.16
C GLU A 437 7.78 17.61 -15.89
N VAL A 438 8.14 17.79 -14.62
CA VAL A 438 9.45 18.29 -14.21
C VAL A 438 10.39 17.11 -14.04
N VAL A 439 11.41 17.01 -14.89
CA VAL A 439 12.34 15.88 -14.92
C VAL A 439 13.76 16.35 -14.68
N LEU A 440 14.45 15.70 -13.75
CA LEU A 440 15.89 15.84 -13.49
C LEU A 440 16.54 14.45 -13.53
N ILE A 441 17.83 14.39 -13.85
CA ILE A 441 18.66 13.22 -13.54
C ILE A 441 19.26 13.42 -12.16
N HIS A 442 19.25 12.37 -11.34
CA HIS A 442 19.94 12.35 -10.05
C HIS A 442 20.91 11.17 -10.08
N HIS A 443 22.20 11.49 -10.01
CA HIS A 443 23.28 10.53 -10.20
C HIS A 443 23.54 9.65 -8.95
N GLU A 444 22.81 9.92 -7.87
CA GLU A 444 22.69 9.20 -6.59
C GLU A 444 23.98 8.78 -5.89
N SER A 445 24.20 9.35 -4.70
CA SER A 445 25.22 8.91 -3.74
C SER A 445 26.65 8.91 -4.29
N ILE A 446 26.93 9.71 -5.34
CA ILE A 446 28.28 9.88 -5.88
C ILE A 446 29.21 10.48 -4.82
N SER A 447 28.73 11.48 -4.07
CA SER A 447 29.51 12.18 -3.05
C SER A 447 29.43 11.53 -1.66
N ARG A 448 28.31 10.86 -1.34
CA ARG A 448 28.03 10.29 -0.01
C ARG A 448 28.46 8.81 0.16
N GLY A 449 28.50 8.06 -0.94
CA GLY A 449 28.62 6.60 -0.93
C GLY A 449 27.37 5.89 -0.39
N LYS A 450 27.34 4.56 -0.47
CA LYS A 450 26.25 3.71 0.04
C LYS A 450 26.35 3.52 1.56
N ASP A 451 25.23 3.18 2.19
CA ASP A 451 25.14 2.84 3.63
C ASP A 451 25.62 1.40 3.89
N GLU A 452 26.91 1.15 3.63
CA GLU A 452 27.51 -0.19 3.71
C GLU A 452 28.35 -0.42 4.97
N THR A 453 28.63 0.62 5.76
CA THR A 453 29.35 0.47 7.04
C THR A 453 28.38 0.13 8.18
N PRO A 454 28.79 -0.64 9.20
CA PRO A 454 27.93 -1.01 10.33
C PRO A 454 27.27 0.19 11.02
N GLU A 455 27.98 1.31 11.13
CA GLU A 455 27.47 2.54 11.74
C GLU A 455 26.37 3.18 10.88
N LYS A 456 26.57 3.21 9.55
CA LYS A 456 25.58 3.74 8.60
C LYS A 456 24.32 2.88 8.55
N ILE A 457 24.47 1.55 8.58
CA ILE A 457 23.37 0.59 8.64
C ILE A 457 22.58 0.76 9.95
N THR A 458 23.28 0.85 11.09
CA THR A 458 22.65 1.06 12.40
C THR A 458 21.86 2.38 12.44
N ARG A 459 22.46 3.47 11.94
CA ARG A 459 21.77 4.76 11.81
C ARG A 459 20.52 4.64 10.95
N PHE A 460 20.62 4.01 9.78
CA PHE A 460 19.52 3.83 8.84
C PHE A 460 18.32 3.12 9.50
N TRP A 461 18.55 2.02 10.22
CA TRP A 461 17.49 1.30 10.93
C TRP A 461 16.91 2.08 12.12
N ASN A 462 17.75 2.86 12.81
CA ASN A 462 17.27 3.75 13.88
C ASN A 462 16.35 4.84 13.32
N GLU A 463 16.71 5.50 12.22
CA GLU A 463 15.87 6.53 11.57
C GLU A 463 14.53 5.93 11.09
N ILE A 464 14.54 4.72 10.50
CA ILE A 464 13.30 4.00 10.14
C ILE A 464 12.42 3.73 11.37
N SER A 465 13.02 3.23 12.46
CA SER A 465 12.29 2.93 13.69
C SER A 465 11.67 4.18 14.30
N LEU A 466 12.37 5.31 14.25
CA LEU A 466 11.87 6.61 14.67
C LEU A 466 10.71 7.09 13.79
N LEU A 467 10.82 6.99 12.46
CA LEU A 467 9.72 7.33 11.55
C LEU A 467 8.47 6.52 11.88
N LYS A 468 8.60 5.20 12.01
CA LYS A 468 7.50 4.28 12.34
C LYS A 468 6.84 4.62 13.67
N LYS A 469 7.65 4.95 14.69
CA LYS A 469 7.17 5.34 16.02
C LYS A 469 6.48 6.70 16.02
N ARG A 470 7.01 7.66 15.27
CA ARG A 470 6.50 9.04 15.21
C ARG A 470 5.25 9.15 14.34
N TRP A 471 5.18 8.40 13.24
CA TRP A 471 4.13 8.51 12.23
C TRP A 471 3.37 7.18 11.99
N PRO A 472 2.85 6.50 13.04
CA PRO A 472 2.31 5.15 12.91
C PRO A 472 1.10 5.07 11.98
N ASN A 473 0.23 6.09 11.96
CA ASN A 473 -0.97 6.09 11.12
C ASN A 473 -0.62 6.03 9.63
N VAL A 474 0.25 6.93 9.18
CA VAL A 474 0.66 7.00 7.76
C VAL A 474 1.59 5.83 7.42
N TRP A 475 2.37 5.32 8.37
CA TRP A 475 3.23 4.15 8.16
C TRP A 475 2.45 2.90 7.74
N TYR A 476 1.31 2.64 8.38
CA TYR A 476 0.49 1.46 8.10
C TYR A 476 -0.63 1.72 7.09
N HIS A 477 -1.08 2.97 7.00
CA HIS A 477 -2.20 3.43 6.15
C HIS A 477 -1.80 4.70 5.41
N ASP A 478 -0.84 4.58 4.49
CA ASP A 478 -0.46 5.69 3.62
C ASP A 478 -1.63 6.00 2.67
N PRO A 479 -2.26 7.18 2.73
CA PRO A 479 -3.43 7.51 1.91
C PRO A 479 -3.13 7.53 0.41
N ALA A 480 -1.86 7.68 0.00
CA ALA A 480 -1.48 7.60 -1.41
C ALA A 480 -1.41 6.15 -1.94
N TYR A 481 -1.61 5.13 -1.09
CA TYR A 481 -1.43 3.72 -1.41
C TYR A 481 -2.58 2.83 -0.92
N ASN A 482 -3.10 1.98 -1.80
CA ASN A 482 -4.22 1.11 -1.44
C ASN A 482 -3.78 -0.06 -0.52
N PRO A 483 -4.56 -0.41 0.53
CA PRO A 483 -4.24 -1.52 1.44
C PRO A 483 -4.25 -2.92 0.81
N ASN A 484 -4.86 -3.08 -0.38
CA ASN A 484 -4.86 -4.33 -1.15
C ASN A 484 -3.59 -4.51 -1.99
N LEU A 485 -2.67 -3.54 -1.98
CA LEU A 485 -1.38 -3.61 -2.65
C LEU A 485 -0.25 -3.99 -1.68
N THR A 486 0.73 -4.73 -2.19
CA THR A 486 1.88 -5.19 -1.41
C THR A 486 2.75 -4.02 -0.97
N LEU A 487 3.29 -4.11 0.24
CA LEU A 487 4.36 -3.21 0.71
C LEU A 487 5.75 -3.84 0.54
N SER A 488 5.87 -5.06 0.01
CA SER A 488 7.17 -5.71 -0.16
C SER A 488 7.91 -5.23 -1.41
N GLU A 489 7.17 -4.94 -2.49
CA GLU A 489 7.73 -4.63 -3.81
C GLU A 489 7.08 -3.36 -4.38
N SER A 490 7.86 -2.52 -5.06
CA SER A 490 7.39 -1.26 -5.65
C SER A 490 6.61 -1.41 -6.96
N ASN A 491 6.12 -2.61 -7.27
CA ASN A 491 5.48 -2.97 -8.54
C ASN A 491 3.95 -2.89 -8.51
N TYR A 492 3.33 -2.46 -7.40
CA TYR A 492 1.87 -2.40 -7.25
C TYR A 492 1.19 -3.76 -7.46
N SER A 493 1.88 -4.85 -7.13
CA SER A 493 1.26 -6.18 -7.11
C SER A 493 0.30 -6.32 -5.92
N ARG A 494 -0.62 -7.27 -6.04
CA ARG A 494 -1.63 -7.54 -4.99
C ARG A 494 -0.94 -8.01 -3.70
N ALA A 495 -1.37 -7.48 -2.57
CA ALA A 495 -0.97 -8.01 -1.27
C ALA A 495 -1.48 -9.45 -1.12
N ARG A 496 -0.67 -10.32 -0.51
CA ARG A 496 -1.10 -11.70 -0.19
C ARG A 496 -2.29 -11.72 0.77
N ILE A 497 -2.34 -10.77 1.69
CA ILE A 497 -3.43 -10.55 2.64
C ILE A 497 -3.78 -9.06 2.57
N PRO A 498 -5.06 -8.69 2.37
CA PRO A 498 -5.50 -7.30 2.46
C PRO A 498 -5.07 -6.65 3.77
N ARG A 499 -4.47 -5.46 3.69
CA ARG A 499 -4.07 -4.67 4.88
C ARG A 499 -5.21 -3.78 5.40
N THR A 500 -6.43 -4.00 4.93
CA THR A 500 -7.63 -3.30 5.38
C THR A 500 -7.94 -3.71 6.82
N GLN A 501 -8.17 -2.75 7.72
CA GLN A 501 -8.72 -3.07 9.02
C GLN A 501 -10.10 -3.69 8.83
N LEU A 502 -10.26 -4.94 9.28
CA LEU A 502 -11.57 -5.57 9.35
C LEU A 502 -12.42 -4.76 10.33
N SER A 503 -13.59 -4.33 9.85
CA SER A 503 -14.54 -3.47 10.54
C SER A 503 -14.83 -3.92 11.98
N GLY A 504 -14.43 -3.11 12.96
CA GLY A 504 -14.93 -3.22 14.34
C GLY A 504 -13.88 -3.00 15.42
N GLN A 505 -13.96 -1.82 16.03
CA GLN A 505 -13.27 -1.40 17.26
C GLN A 505 -11.78 -1.06 17.12
N HIS A 506 -11.39 0.00 17.85
CA HIS A 506 -10.17 -0.04 18.64
C HIS A 506 -9.98 -1.48 19.14
N TRP A 507 -9.06 -2.21 18.52
CA TRP A 507 -8.33 -3.16 19.32
C TRP A 507 -7.82 -2.32 20.49
N PRO A 508 -8.19 -2.60 21.76
CA PRO A 508 -7.58 -1.88 22.86
C PRO A 508 -6.08 -1.97 22.64
N ALA A 509 -5.37 -0.85 22.86
CA ALA A 509 -3.91 -0.72 22.78
C ALA A 509 -3.23 -2.09 22.92
N PRO A 510 -2.34 -2.47 21.99
CA PRO A 510 -2.14 -3.84 21.52
C PRO A 510 -2.53 -4.82 22.59
N PHE A 511 -3.54 -5.69 22.37
CA PHE A 511 -3.69 -6.88 23.22
C PHE A 511 -2.26 -7.35 23.42
N THR A 512 -1.80 -7.27 24.66
CA THR A 512 -0.69 -8.08 25.09
C THR A 512 -1.16 -9.46 24.66
N PRO A 513 -0.61 -10.00 23.58
CA PRO A 513 -1.19 -11.17 22.99
C PRO A 513 -1.18 -12.21 24.10
N LEU A 514 -2.24 -12.96 24.31
CA LEU A 514 -2.30 -13.95 25.40
C LEU A 514 -1.29 -15.11 25.21
N TRP A 515 -0.27 -14.95 24.35
CA TRP A 515 1.00 -15.68 24.45
C TRP A 515 1.96 -15.08 25.48
N ALA A 516 1.77 -13.83 25.91
CA ALA A 516 2.36 -13.24 27.11
C ALA A 516 1.68 -13.86 28.36
N ALA A 517 2.09 -15.10 28.60
CA ALA A 517 1.92 -15.90 29.81
C ALA A 517 0.49 -16.23 30.27
N PRO A 518 -0.02 -17.41 29.89
CA PRO A 518 -0.52 -18.38 30.85
C PRO A 518 0.68 -19.15 31.42
N LYS A 519 0.83 -19.13 32.75
CA LYS A 519 1.89 -19.80 33.53
C LYS A 519 1.82 -21.35 33.50
N SER A 520 1.66 -21.97 32.34
CA SER A 520 1.55 -23.43 32.25
C SER A 520 2.38 -23.98 31.08
N PRO A 521 3.42 -24.80 31.37
CA PRO A 521 4.28 -25.40 30.36
C PRO A 521 3.55 -26.57 29.71
N GLY A 522 3.06 -26.38 28.49
CA GLY A 522 2.44 -27.42 27.68
C GLY A 522 2.98 -27.37 26.25
N LEU A 523 3.53 -28.49 25.79
CA LEU A 523 4.03 -28.72 24.44
C LEU A 523 2.92 -28.41 23.40
N ARG A 524 3.20 -27.56 22.40
CA ARG A 524 2.29 -27.31 21.27
C ARG A 524 2.78 -28.06 20.03
N LEU A 525 1.90 -28.79 19.36
CA LEU A 525 2.17 -29.50 18.11
C LEU A 525 1.61 -28.70 16.93
N LEU A 526 2.47 -28.38 15.96
CA LEU A 526 2.10 -27.71 14.72
C LEU A 526 1.79 -28.79 13.67
N LEU A 527 0.55 -28.84 13.17
CA LEU A 527 0.14 -29.79 12.13
C LEU A 527 0.06 -29.10 10.77
N ALA A 528 0.87 -29.56 9.83
CA ALA A 528 0.84 -29.13 8.43
C ALA A 528 -0.10 -30.06 7.63
N VAL A 529 -1.17 -29.52 7.04
CA VAL A 529 -2.18 -30.32 6.31
C VAL A 529 -2.34 -29.77 4.89
N PRO A 530 -2.46 -30.62 3.85
CA PRO A 530 -2.64 -30.16 2.48
C PRO A 530 -3.94 -29.37 2.28
N ASP A 531 -3.85 -28.26 1.55
CA ASP A 531 -4.96 -27.39 1.20
C ASP A 531 -6.04 -28.15 0.39
N GLY A 532 -7.31 -27.83 0.63
CA GLY A 532 -8.46 -28.45 -0.04
C GLY A 532 -8.92 -29.81 0.48
N SER A 533 -8.21 -30.42 1.43
CA SER A 533 -8.68 -31.67 2.06
C SER A 533 -9.92 -31.43 2.93
N GLU A 534 -10.83 -32.41 2.95
CA GLU A 534 -12.01 -32.42 3.84
C GLU A 534 -11.59 -32.27 5.32
N SER A 535 -10.39 -32.75 5.65
CA SER A 535 -9.70 -32.59 6.93
C SER A 535 -9.31 -31.14 7.27
N CYS A 536 -8.78 -30.31 6.35
CA CYS A 536 -8.52 -28.87 6.61
C CYS A 536 -9.85 -28.14 6.90
N ARG A 537 -10.93 -28.44 6.15
CA ARG A 537 -12.26 -27.83 6.38
C ARG A 537 -12.85 -28.21 7.73
N LEU A 538 -12.77 -29.48 8.11
CA LEU A 538 -13.24 -29.98 9.41
C LEU A 538 -12.45 -29.40 10.58
N LEU A 539 -11.13 -29.26 10.46
CA LEU A 539 -10.26 -28.67 11.50
C LEU A 539 -10.50 -27.15 11.67
N MET A 540 -10.69 -26.42 10.59
CA MET A 540 -11.04 -24.98 10.65
C MET A 540 -12.43 -24.77 11.27
N MET A 541 -13.42 -25.59 10.90
CA MET A 541 -14.75 -25.56 11.53
C MET A 541 -14.68 -25.93 13.02
N ALA A 542 -13.94 -26.97 13.39
CA ALA A 542 -13.77 -27.39 14.78
C ALA A 542 -13.14 -26.28 15.64
N ARG A 543 -12.12 -25.59 15.12
CA ARG A 543 -11.47 -24.44 15.79
C ARG A 543 -12.45 -23.30 16.04
N GLN A 544 -13.27 -22.97 15.04
CA GLN A 544 -14.25 -21.89 15.14
C GLN A 544 -15.42 -22.23 16.09
N LEU A 545 -15.81 -23.50 16.15
CA LEU A 545 -16.84 -24.00 17.07
C LEU A 545 -16.36 -24.04 18.54
N VAL A 546 -15.09 -24.36 18.77
CA VAL A 546 -14.47 -24.34 20.11
C VAL A 546 -14.28 -22.91 20.62
N GLN A 547 -13.81 -21.99 19.77
CA GLN A 547 -13.61 -20.57 20.16
C GLN A 547 -14.91 -19.83 20.46
N THR A 548 -16.03 -20.26 19.86
CA THR A 548 -17.34 -19.63 20.06
C THR A 548 -18.18 -20.25 21.19
N LYS A 549 -17.65 -21.27 21.91
CA LYS A 549 -18.34 -22.04 22.96
C LYS A 549 -19.70 -22.63 22.53
N ARG A 550 -19.95 -22.78 21.23
CA ARG A 550 -21.19 -23.36 20.68
C ARG A 550 -20.95 -24.82 20.31
N ILE A 551 -20.80 -25.70 21.30
CA ILE A 551 -20.85 -27.14 21.05
C ILE A 551 -22.28 -27.61 21.33
N SER A 552 -23.02 -27.97 20.27
CA SER A 552 -24.07 -28.96 20.42
C SER A 552 -23.40 -30.34 20.49
N SER A 553 -23.87 -31.19 21.40
CA SER A 553 -23.33 -32.53 21.69
C SER A 553 -23.18 -33.44 20.46
N TYR A 554 -23.86 -33.09 19.36
CA TYR A 554 -23.84 -33.83 18.10
C TYR A 554 -22.57 -33.62 17.26
N ALA A 555 -22.00 -32.40 17.25
CA ALA A 555 -20.82 -32.07 16.43
C ALA A 555 -19.51 -32.60 17.05
N ALA A 556 -19.39 -32.55 18.39
CA ALA A 556 -18.23 -33.08 19.10
C ALA A 556 -18.10 -34.61 18.97
N ALA A 557 -19.21 -35.34 18.98
CA ALA A 557 -19.24 -36.79 18.84
C ALA A 557 -18.88 -37.29 17.43
N HIS A 558 -19.03 -36.45 16.40
CA HIS A 558 -18.58 -36.76 15.03
C HIS A 558 -17.10 -36.44 14.84
N ALA A 559 -16.61 -35.32 15.38
CA ALA A 559 -15.20 -34.95 15.31
C ALA A 559 -14.29 -35.95 16.06
N SER A 560 -14.74 -36.46 17.22
CA SER A 560 -13.97 -37.45 18.00
C SER A 560 -13.83 -38.82 17.31
N LYS A 561 -14.74 -39.16 16.38
CA LYS A 561 -14.69 -40.42 15.63
C LYS A 561 -13.65 -40.45 14.51
N PHE A 562 -13.20 -39.29 14.03
CA PHE A 562 -12.24 -39.20 12.92
C PHE A 562 -10.77 -39.19 13.36
N PHE A 563 -10.49 -38.88 14.63
CA PHE A 563 -9.11 -38.71 15.11
C PHE A 563 -8.79 -39.53 16.38
N GLU A 564 -9.74 -40.27 16.96
CA GLU A 564 -9.58 -40.99 18.25
C GLU A 564 -8.95 -40.15 19.38
N VAL A 565 -9.18 -38.83 19.42
CA VAL A 565 -8.66 -37.96 20.49
C VAL A 565 -9.81 -37.37 21.31
N SER A 566 -9.59 -37.18 22.62
CA SER A 566 -10.59 -36.59 23.50
C SER A 566 -10.89 -35.12 23.11
N PRO A 567 -12.13 -34.63 23.34
CA PRO A 567 -12.51 -33.26 23.02
C PRO A 567 -11.62 -32.19 23.68
N GLU A 568 -11.05 -32.48 24.85
CA GLU A 568 -10.14 -31.56 25.54
C GLU A 568 -8.77 -31.42 24.83
N ALA A 569 -8.33 -32.43 24.08
CA ALA A 569 -7.06 -32.42 23.36
C ALA A 569 -7.12 -31.56 22.09
N CYS A 570 -8.28 -31.41 21.46
CA CYS A 570 -8.46 -30.57 20.28
C CYS A 570 -8.16 -29.08 20.52
N ALA A 571 -8.17 -28.61 21.78
CA ALA A 571 -7.87 -27.23 22.16
C ALA A 571 -6.36 -26.88 22.09
N TRP A 572 -5.48 -27.86 21.85
CA TRP A 572 -4.02 -27.71 21.98
C TRP A 572 -3.28 -27.65 20.63
N PHE A 573 -4.00 -27.63 19.50
CA PHE A 573 -3.41 -27.65 18.16
C PHE A 573 -3.49 -26.29 17.46
N ASP A 574 -2.37 -25.86 16.87
CA ASP A 574 -2.32 -24.81 15.86
C ASP A 574 -2.14 -25.48 14.49
N VAL A 575 -3.02 -25.17 13.53
CA VAL A 575 -3.05 -25.81 12.19
C VAL A 575 -2.55 -24.82 11.13
N VAL A 576 -1.63 -25.27 10.28
CA VAL A 576 -1.10 -24.50 9.13
C VAL A 576 -1.38 -25.28 7.85
N CYS A 577 -2.25 -24.80 6.96
CA CYS A 577 -2.51 -25.48 5.68
C CYS A 577 -1.40 -25.11 4.65
N LEU A 578 -0.85 -26.10 3.93
CA LEU A 578 0.15 -25.91 2.86
C LEU A 578 -0.46 -26.26 1.50
N SER A 579 -0.31 -25.39 0.48
CA SER A 579 -0.94 -25.54 -0.84
C SER A 579 -0.30 -26.65 -1.68
N SER A 580 -1.13 -27.53 -2.25
CA SER A 580 -0.70 -28.63 -3.11
C SER A 580 -0.52 -28.19 -4.57
N THR A 581 0.71 -27.81 -4.95
CA THR A 581 1.19 -28.00 -6.32
C THR A 581 2.60 -28.59 -6.25
N SER A 582 2.84 -29.59 -7.11
CA SER A 582 3.94 -30.53 -7.08
C SER A 582 5.34 -29.87 -7.09
N GLU A 583 5.97 -29.77 -5.92
CA GLU A 583 7.39 -30.00 -5.64
C GLU A 583 7.70 -29.73 -4.15
N PRO A 584 7.78 -30.75 -3.28
CA PRO A 584 7.88 -30.58 -1.82
C PRO A 584 9.19 -29.92 -1.34
N PHE A 585 10.29 -30.08 -2.09
CA PHE A 585 11.64 -29.74 -1.62
C PHE A 585 11.94 -28.23 -1.71
N MET A 586 11.53 -27.56 -2.81
CA MET A 586 11.72 -26.11 -2.97
C MET A 586 10.86 -25.27 -2.00
N TRP A 587 9.72 -25.80 -1.55
CA TRP A 587 8.80 -25.10 -0.66
C TRP A 587 9.12 -25.26 0.82
N PHE A 588 9.82 -26.31 1.24
CA PHE A 588 10.35 -26.38 2.60
C PHE A 588 11.47 -25.34 2.81
N GLU A 589 12.36 -25.21 1.82
CA GLU A 589 13.42 -24.20 1.84
C GLU A 589 12.89 -22.76 1.72
N ARG A 590 11.90 -22.52 0.84
CA ARG A 590 11.18 -21.22 0.76
C ARG A 590 10.22 -20.98 1.92
N GLY A 591 9.71 -22.03 2.55
CA GLY A 591 8.82 -21.97 3.71
C GLY A 591 9.57 -21.56 4.95
N ILE A 592 10.76 -22.13 5.19
CA ILE A 592 11.66 -21.68 6.25
C ILE A 592 12.29 -20.32 5.90
N LYS A 593 12.77 -20.08 4.67
CA LYS A 593 13.24 -18.73 4.25
C LYS A 593 12.12 -17.68 4.23
N GLY A 594 10.86 -18.09 4.08
CA GLY A 594 9.66 -17.26 4.11
C GLY A 594 9.03 -17.12 5.49
N MET A 595 9.34 -18.02 6.44
CA MET A 595 8.99 -17.95 7.86
C MET A 595 10.08 -17.31 8.72
N LEU A 596 11.36 -17.34 8.32
CA LEU A 596 12.44 -16.59 8.98
C LEU A 596 12.06 -15.12 9.22
N PRO A 597 11.41 -14.41 8.27
CA PRO A 597 10.95 -13.05 8.50
C PRO A 597 9.85 -12.89 9.57
N TYR A 598 9.16 -13.97 9.95
CA TYR A 598 8.09 -13.97 10.96
C TYR A 598 8.52 -14.63 12.28
N LEU A 599 9.58 -15.43 12.28
CA LEU A 599 10.26 -15.93 13.49
C LEU A 599 11.25 -14.90 14.06
N ILE A 600 11.65 -13.91 13.26
CA ILE A 600 12.50 -12.78 13.68
C ILE A 600 11.65 -11.53 13.99
N ASP A 601 10.40 -11.72 14.44
CA ASP A 601 9.60 -10.67 15.13
C ASP A 601 9.77 -10.82 16.66
N ILE A 602 10.99 -11.15 17.12
CA ILE A 602 11.39 -11.17 18.54
C ILE A 602 12.33 -9.98 18.80
N GLU A 603 11.96 -8.78 18.35
CA GLU A 603 12.68 -7.54 18.70
C GLU A 603 12.09 -6.85 19.95
N ASP A 604 10.97 -7.36 20.49
CA ASP A 604 10.38 -6.88 21.76
C ASP A 604 11.00 -7.52 23.02
N LEU A 605 12.04 -8.34 22.89
CA LEU A 605 12.91 -8.67 24.03
C LEU A 605 14.02 -7.62 24.09
N ALA A 606 13.93 -6.74 25.09
CA ALA A 606 14.99 -5.79 25.46
C ALA A 606 16.39 -6.44 25.42
N PRO A 607 17.46 -5.69 25.09
CA PRO A 607 18.79 -6.26 24.99
C PRO A 607 19.17 -6.85 26.36
N PHE A 608 19.26 -8.18 26.43
CA PHE A 608 19.95 -8.83 27.53
C PHE A 608 21.43 -8.50 27.37
N GLU A 609 21.85 -7.39 28.01
CA GLU A 609 23.25 -7.13 28.28
C GLU A 609 23.87 -8.34 28.99
N ALA A 610 25.04 -8.73 28.50
CA ALA A 610 25.95 -9.75 29.00
C ALA A 610 25.70 -10.24 30.44
N ALA A 611 25.15 -11.46 30.58
CA ALA A 611 25.35 -12.29 31.75
C ALA A 611 26.36 -13.40 31.39
N PRO A 612 27.59 -13.41 31.93
CA PRO A 612 28.63 -14.36 31.53
C PRO A 612 28.46 -15.81 32.00
N ASP A 613 27.34 -16.21 32.63
CA ASP A 613 27.21 -17.51 33.30
C ASP A 613 25.83 -18.15 33.16
N LEU A 614 25.41 -18.47 31.93
CA LEU A 614 24.30 -19.42 31.72
C LEU A 614 24.86 -20.73 31.15
N GLY A 615 25.11 -21.67 32.06
CA GLY A 615 25.62 -23.01 31.80
C GLY A 615 24.71 -23.85 30.91
N LYS A 616 25.33 -24.90 30.32
CA LYS A 616 24.83 -25.82 29.30
C LYS A 616 23.57 -26.64 29.63
N ASP A 617 22.87 -26.37 30.72
CA ASP A 617 21.75 -27.19 31.23
C ASP A 617 20.41 -26.44 31.29
N ASN A 618 20.21 -25.40 30.48
CA ASN A 618 18.90 -24.76 30.41
C ASN A 618 18.00 -25.45 29.36
N ALA A 619 17.06 -26.27 29.85
CA ALA A 619 16.05 -27.00 29.08
C ALA A 619 15.16 -26.13 28.17
N VAL A 620 15.24 -24.80 28.28
CA VAL A 620 14.57 -23.86 27.36
C VAL A 620 15.30 -23.78 26.01
N PHE A 621 16.62 -23.94 25.98
CA PHE A 621 17.40 -23.88 24.74
C PHE A 621 17.30 -25.18 23.92
N GLN A 622 17.04 -26.33 24.57
CA GLN A 622 16.78 -27.61 23.88
C GLN A 622 15.38 -27.73 23.28
N ASN A 623 14.47 -26.79 23.55
CA ASN A 623 13.07 -26.86 23.10
C ASN A 623 12.76 -25.94 21.91
N LEU A 624 13.76 -25.32 21.29
CA LEU A 624 13.59 -24.65 20.00
C LEU A 624 14.11 -25.54 18.87
N VAL A 625 13.20 -25.90 17.96
CA VAL A 625 13.40 -26.63 16.70
C VAL A 625 13.47 -28.16 16.81
N HIS A 626 12.33 -28.83 16.64
CA HIS A 626 12.30 -30.19 16.10
C HIS A 626 11.36 -30.22 14.89
N ALA A 627 11.93 -30.19 13.68
CA ALA A 627 11.25 -30.51 12.44
C ALA A 627 11.86 -31.81 11.92
N THR A 628 11.15 -32.93 12.04
CA THR A 628 11.63 -34.22 11.54
C THR A 628 11.46 -34.27 10.02
N TRP A 629 12.55 -34.52 9.30
CA TRP A 629 12.57 -34.66 7.85
C TRP A 629 12.65 -36.14 7.46
N LEU A 630 11.72 -36.60 6.63
CA LEU A 630 11.75 -37.89 5.96
C LEU A 630 11.72 -37.62 4.45
N THR A 631 12.90 -37.38 3.84
CA THR A 631 13.29 -37.79 2.48
C THR A 631 14.53 -37.02 2.00
N SER A 632 15.66 -37.73 1.81
CA SER A 632 16.89 -37.37 1.09
C SER A 632 18.08 -36.79 1.91
N PRO A 633 19.27 -37.44 1.90
CA PRO A 633 20.47 -36.98 2.58
C PRO A 633 21.27 -36.03 1.67
N ASN A 634 21.21 -34.72 1.91
CA ASN A 634 22.12 -33.79 1.25
C ASN A 634 23.11 -33.23 2.30
N HIS A 635 24.37 -33.62 2.16
CA HIS A 635 25.43 -33.48 3.17
C HIS A 635 25.90 -32.03 3.41
N ASP A 636 25.65 -31.13 2.45
CA ASP A 636 26.21 -29.77 2.46
C ASP A 636 25.48 -28.82 3.43
N LEU A 637 24.17 -28.97 3.61
CA LEU A 637 23.39 -28.13 4.54
C LEU A 637 23.66 -28.48 6.01
N ILE A 638 23.98 -29.75 6.28
CA ILE A 638 24.35 -30.24 7.62
C ILE A 638 25.67 -29.59 8.03
N HIS A 639 26.67 -29.59 7.15
CA HIS A 639 27.95 -28.94 7.44
C HIS A 639 27.78 -27.43 7.68
N GLU A 640 26.91 -26.75 6.94
CA GLU A 640 26.65 -25.31 7.11
C GLU A 640 25.99 -24.99 8.47
N LEU A 641 25.02 -25.80 8.90
CA LEU A 641 24.33 -25.65 10.18
C LEU A 641 25.20 -26.03 11.38
N GLU A 642 26.01 -27.08 11.26
CA GLU A 642 27.01 -27.47 12.26
C GLU A 642 28.10 -26.38 12.41
N THR A 643 28.44 -25.68 11.32
CA THR A 643 29.40 -24.57 11.34
C THR A 643 28.81 -23.29 11.92
N LEU A 644 27.56 -22.95 11.60
CA LEU A 644 26.90 -21.73 12.11
C LEU A 644 26.57 -21.82 13.61
N TYR A 645 26.25 -23.02 14.10
CA TYR A 645 25.69 -23.19 15.45
C TYR A 645 26.46 -24.17 16.35
N GLY A 646 27.52 -24.82 15.85
CA GLY A 646 28.40 -25.68 16.65
C GLY A 646 27.76 -27.01 17.12
N LEU A 647 26.77 -27.53 16.40
CA LEU A 647 26.07 -28.79 16.70
C LEU A 647 26.71 -29.99 15.95
N ASN A 648 26.44 -31.24 16.38
CA ASN A 648 26.87 -32.47 15.69
C ASN A 648 25.64 -33.37 15.46
N LEU A 649 25.08 -33.30 14.25
CA LEU A 649 23.79 -33.87 13.88
C LEU A 649 23.92 -35.27 13.26
N GLN A 650 25.12 -35.68 12.82
CA GLN A 650 25.35 -37.03 12.29
C GLN A 650 25.21 -38.15 13.33
N ALA A 651 25.43 -37.88 14.61
CA ALA A 651 25.29 -38.90 15.66
C ALA A 651 23.83 -39.31 15.90
N TYR A 652 22.87 -38.42 15.66
CA TYR A 652 21.44 -38.63 15.95
C TYR A 652 20.71 -39.44 14.87
N SER A 653 21.18 -39.45 13.63
CA SER A 653 20.50 -40.15 12.54
C SER A 653 20.65 -41.69 12.58
N GLN A 654 21.69 -42.22 13.26
CA GLN A 654 21.91 -43.67 13.34
C GLN A 654 20.97 -44.39 14.33
N GLU A 655 20.46 -43.70 15.36
CA GLU A 655 19.56 -44.32 16.35
C GLU A 655 18.14 -44.56 15.81
N ILE A 656 17.68 -43.79 14.82
CA ILE A 656 16.30 -43.85 14.33
C ILE A 656 16.11 -44.94 13.26
N ILE A 657 17.14 -45.21 12.45
CA ILE A 657 17.05 -46.14 11.31
C ILE A 657 17.05 -47.61 11.77
N THR A 658 17.53 -47.92 12.97
CA THR A 658 17.58 -49.29 13.51
C THR A 658 16.25 -49.80 14.08
N ALA A 659 15.21 -48.97 14.18
CA ALA A 659 13.98 -49.30 14.89
C ALA A 659 12.86 -50.01 14.08
N THR A 660 12.96 -50.10 12.75
CA THR A 660 11.90 -50.74 11.92
C THR A 660 12.46 -51.44 10.69
N PRO A 661 12.58 -52.78 10.69
CA PRO A 661 12.88 -53.57 9.51
C PRO A 661 11.58 -53.96 8.78
N ASP A 662 11.50 -53.60 7.51
CA ASP A 662 10.48 -53.92 6.47
C ASP A 662 9.20 -53.06 6.38
N PRO A 663 9.02 -52.30 5.27
CA PRO A 663 7.74 -51.65 4.93
C PRO A 663 6.91 -52.51 3.94
N PRO A 664 5.61 -52.78 4.21
CA PRO A 664 4.67 -53.18 3.17
C PRO A 664 4.08 -51.93 2.46
N ASP A 665 3.67 -52.11 1.19
CA ASP A 665 3.25 -51.12 0.17
C ASP A 665 2.06 -50.17 0.50
N SER A 666 1.83 -49.83 1.76
CA SER A 666 0.87 -48.79 2.19
C SER A 666 1.46 -47.88 3.29
N GLY A 667 2.74 -47.58 3.18
CA GLY A 667 3.61 -47.08 4.26
C GLY A 667 3.45 -45.63 4.75
N GLN A 668 2.37 -44.89 4.47
CA GLN A 668 2.25 -43.50 4.97
C GLN A 668 1.44 -43.38 6.27
N THR A 669 0.42 -44.22 6.48
CA THR A 669 -0.45 -44.12 7.67
C THR A 669 0.16 -44.84 8.88
N ALA A 670 0.79 -46.00 8.67
CA ALA A 670 1.33 -46.82 9.76
C ALA A 670 2.57 -46.20 10.46
N ILE A 671 3.36 -45.39 9.74
CA ILE A 671 4.54 -44.70 10.30
C ILE A 671 4.10 -43.54 11.19
N LEU A 672 3.05 -42.82 10.80
CA LEU A 672 2.48 -41.73 11.59
C LEU A 672 1.83 -42.27 12.87
N ASP A 673 1.12 -43.40 12.79
CA ASP A 673 0.49 -44.06 13.94
C ASP A 673 1.55 -44.61 14.93
N ALA A 674 2.64 -45.20 14.44
CA ALA A 674 3.75 -45.67 15.29
C ALA A 674 4.50 -44.52 15.98
N PHE A 675 4.66 -43.38 15.31
CA PHE A 675 5.28 -42.17 15.85
C PHE A 675 4.41 -41.53 16.95
N LEU A 676 3.10 -41.41 16.72
CA LEU A 676 2.13 -40.90 17.70
C LEU A 676 2.02 -41.83 18.93
N HIS A 677 2.03 -43.15 18.73
CA HIS A 677 2.05 -44.11 19.85
C HIS A 677 3.33 -44.05 20.69
N SER A 678 4.47 -43.74 20.08
CA SER A 678 5.76 -43.61 20.78
C SER A 678 5.82 -42.33 21.61
N LEU A 679 5.27 -41.22 21.11
CA LEU A 679 5.13 -39.96 21.85
C LEU A 679 4.21 -40.09 23.08
N LEU A 680 3.13 -40.88 22.98
CA LEU A 680 2.23 -41.15 24.11
C LEU A 680 2.88 -42.01 25.21
N LYS A 681 3.81 -42.91 24.85
CA LYS A 681 4.58 -43.71 25.83
C LYS A 681 5.61 -42.88 26.61
N ILE A 682 6.12 -41.78 26.06
CA ILE A 682 7.10 -40.91 26.74
C ILE A 682 6.46 -40.20 27.96
N ARG A 683 5.13 -40.07 28.01
CA ARG A 683 4.42 -39.40 29.11
C ARG A 683 3.93 -40.33 30.23
N THR A 684 4.13 -41.64 30.13
CA THR A 684 3.69 -42.60 31.16
C THR A 684 4.79 -43.04 32.13
N ALA A 685 6.00 -42.45 32.07
CA ALA A 685 7.04 -42.67 33.06
C ALA A 685 6.90 -41.67 34.24
N GLU A 686 6.30 -42.18 35.33
CA GLU A 686 6.17 -41.73 36.73
C GLU A 686 6.11 -40.22 37.13
N PRO A 687 5.23 -39.87 38.11
CA PRO A 687 5.07 -38.49 38.59
C PRO A 687 6.19 -38.04 39.53
N ILE A 688 6.74 -36.84 39.29
CA ILE A 688 7.65 -36.15 40.22
C ILE A 688 6.85 -35.72 41.47
N PRO A 689 7.36 -35.92 42.72
CA PRO A 689 6.58 -35.67 43.94
C PRO A 689 6.28 -34.18 44.15
N ALA A 690 5.07 -33.91 44.66
CA ALA A 690 4.62 -32.58 45.05
C ALA A 690 5.45 -32.03 46.22
N CYS A 691 6.11 -30.88 46.00
CA CYS A 691 6.62 -30.05 47.09
C CYS A 691 5.60 -28.95 47.40
N GLN A 692 5.13 -28.95 48.65
CA GLN A 692 4.18 -28.00 49.22
C GLN A 692 4.79 -26.61 49.32
N ILE A 693 4.04 -25.57 48.95
CA ILE A 693 4.26 -24.21 49.46
C ILE A 693 2.94 -23.78 50.11
N GLN A 694 2.97 -23.61 51.44
CA GLN A 694 1.91 -23.03 52.26
C GLN A 694 1.78 -21.52 52.00
N PHE A 695 0.57 -21.02 52.27
CA PHE A 695 0.03 -19.65 52.16
C PHE A 695 1.00 -18.49 52.35
#